data_AF-A0A7W0XR72-F1
#
_entry.id   AF-A0A7W0XR72-F1
#
_cell.length_a   1.000
_cell.length_b   1.000
_cell.length_c   1.000
_cell.angle_alpha   90.00
_cell.angle_beta   90.00
_cell.angle_gamma   90.00
#
_symmetry.space_group_name_H-M   'P 1'
#
loop_
_entity.id
_entity.type
_entity.pdbx_description
1 polymer ?
#
loop_
_entity_poly.entity_id
_entity_poly.type
_entity_poly.pdbx_seq_one_letter_code
_entity_poly.pdbx_strand_id
1 'polypeptide(L)'
;MKLWQAAVKRLIDVVLGAFALVVLIPVMALVAVAVAVDSTGPVVYGARRVGRHGREFTMWKFRSMARGADRVGPAVTGAYDFRVTRVGAFLRRTKLDELPQLVNVLAGQMSLVGPRPESPVYVERWTTEEREILAFRPGITGPTQIAYIDEEERLAGDPNAVYESELMHVKLAVDRDYVRRFSLRGDLGIMWKTLVGILSAGERSTNRPRRRYTVGERLGSARLGPILLDTFLAAIAAALAVGLRIDRNNIFAAVATYWIFIPLAAIVRPAGFLIAGAYMRVWRYPTVSDAALIVSSLAAGSLIMTILIFVVMQPWAFPGSVGFPRSAIIIEFLLSFIVLGGIRFASRIRQEGIEEGMAPASAGPPRPVLIYGAGEAGALLVREMRRNRSLRLEPVAFLDDDPAKRGQRIYGVEVVGGAKDLPLVAAEREVAEVIVAMPRIGGDLLRQIVALSEAAGVAVRTLPAVDELLDETVSVNRVRPVRVEDLLRREPIAIPEGPMRSLVEGRTVLVTGAGGSIGSELCRQIASLGARRIVLFERAETPLFYVDEETRRRFPGVEVVAVVGDVTDEGSVSRCFEREQPQVVFHAAAQKHVPLSEANVAATVWTNVRGTRLVAQAAVDIGVEAFIFISTDKAVDPSSIMGATKRIGEELVRTAGASAAGRFVVVRFGNVMGSQGSVLELFRQQIADGGPVTITHPDMTRYFMTIPEAVRLILHAGAVGRPGDIHVLNMGQPIRIVDLASDLIRLSSPAGSRDIAIVFTGLRPGEKLEETLFGTDEEALETDSPFLLVARLGDEGPLGSTNPLAAHLEALAGEGRDAELRDQLGATAATSAARG
;
A
#
# COMPACT_ATOMS: atom_id res chain seq x y z
N MET A 1 -15.55 46.27 -8.68
CA MET A 1 -15.98 46.74 -7.35
C MET A 1 -16.04 48.26 -7.33
N LYS A 2 -17.11 48.88 -6.78
CA LYS A 2 -17.19 50.34 -6.64
C LYS A 2 -16.18 50.83 -5.58
N LEU A 3 -15.61 52.02 -5.75
CA LEU A 3 -14.56 52.56 -4.85
C LEU A 3 -14.99 52.57 -3.36
N TRP A 4 -16.23 52.95 -3.07
CA TRP A 4 -16.75 52.97 -1.70
C TRP A 4 -16.85 51.57 -1.08
N GLN A 5 -17.20 50.54 -1.86
CA GLN A 5 -17.26 49.14 -1.36
C GLN A 5 -15.87 48.62 -1.00
N ALA A 6 -14.85 49.01 -1.78
CA ALA A 6 -13.46 48.67 -1.50
C ALA A 6 -12.97 49.30 -0.20
N ALA A 7 -13.35 50.56 0.06
CA ALA A 7 -13.02 51.28 1.29
C ALA A 7 -13.71 50.66 2.51
N VAL A 8 -15.01 50.36 2.41
CA VAL A 8 -15.78 49.71 3.49
C VAL A 8 -15.24 48.32 3.81
N LYS A 9 -14.98 47.49 2.78
CA LYS A 9 -14.37 46.17 2.97
C LYS A 9 -13.03 46.27 3.67
N ARG A 10 -12.20 47.25 3.29
CA ARG A 10 -10.90 47.46 3.92
C ARG A 10 -11.02 47.86 5.39
N LEU A 11 -11.98 48.73 5.72
CA LEU A 11 -12.24 49.09 7.12
C LEU A 11 -12.64 47.87 7.95
N ILE A 12 -13.54 47.03 7.42
CA ILE A 12 -13.97 45.78 8.07
C ILE A 12 -12.77 44.83 8.29
N ASP A 13 -11.94 44.62 7.26
CA ASP A 13 -10.76 43.76 7.35
C ASP A 13 -9.79 44.21 8.46
N VAL A 14 -9.55 45.52 8.58
CA VAL A 14 -8.64 46.07 9.58
C VAL A 14 -9.25 45.98 10.98
N VAL A 15 -10.51 46.36 11.16
CA VAL A 15 -11.18 46.35 12.48
C VAL A 15 -11.33 44.93 13.00
N LEU A 16 -11.88 44.02 12.18
CA LEU A 16 -12.08 42.63 12.58
C LEU A 16 -10.77 41.87 12.64
N GLY A 17 -9.82 42.15 11.74
CA GLY A 17 -8.49 41.53 11.77
C GLY A 17 -7.69 41.93 13.01
N ALA A 18 -7.73 43.20 13.42
CA ALA A 18 -7.07 43.69 14.64
C ALA A 18 -7.71 43.08 15.89
N PHE A 19 -9.05 43.06 15.95
CA PHE A 19 -9.77 42.42 17.05
C PHE A 19 -9.45 40.93 17.17
N ALA A 20 -9.51 40.19 16.04
CA ALA A 20 -9.19 38.77 16.01
C ALA A 20 -7.73 38.50 16.42
N LEU A 21 -6.78 39.33 15.98
CA LEU A 21 -5.38 39.20 16.37
C LEU A 21 -5.23 39.32 17.88
N VAL A 22 -5.82 40.34 18.52
CA VAL A 22 -5.74 40.54 19.98
C VAL A 22 -6.35 39.37 20.75
N VAL A 23 -7.54 38.92 20.34
CA VAL A 23 -8.25 37.81 21.02
C VAL A 23 -7.51 36.48 20.86
N LEU A 24 -6.84 36.26 19.72
CA LEU A 24 -6.18 34.99 19.41
C LEU A 24 -4.71 34.93 19.81
N ILE A 25 -4.10 36.02 20.33
CA ILE A 25 -2.72 36.00 20.85
C ILE A 25 -2.44 34.83 21.80
N PRO A 26 -3.28 34.53 22.81
CA PRO A 26 -3.03 33.41 23.72
C PRO A 26 -3.01 32.05 23.01
N VAL A 27 -3.92 31.87 22.04
CA VAL A 27 -3.98 30.64 21.22
C VAL A 27 -2.77 30.55 20.31
N MET A 28 -2.38 31.65 19.66
CA MET A 28 -1.18 31.74 18.84
C MET A 28 0.10 31.46 19.63
N ALA A 29 0.18 31.89 20.89
CA ALA A 29 1.30 31.59 21.78
C ALA A 29 1.36 30.09 22.14
N LEU A 30 0.22 29.47 22.45
CA LEU A 30 0.15 28.02 22.70
C LEU A 30 0.52 27.20 21.45
N VAL A 31 0.03 27.60 20.28
CA VAL A 31 0.41 27.00 19.00
C VAL A 31 1.90 27.18 18.74
N ALA A 32 2.46 28.36 19.04
CA ALA A 32 3.88 28.64 18.87
C ALA A 32 4.75 27.71 19.73
N VAL A 33 4.37 27.51 20.99
CA VAL A 33 5.05 26.55 21.90
C VAL A 33 4.90 25.12 21.38
N ALA A 34 3.71 24.71 20.96
CA ALA A 34 3.48 23.37 20.43
C ALA A 34 4.34 23.09 19.18
N VAL A 35 4.45 24.06 18.26
CA VAL A 35 5.30 23.95 17.06
C VAL A 35 6.79 23.90 17.41
N ALA A 36 7.22 24.72 18.39
CA ALA A 36 8.61 24.75 18.85
C ALA A 36 9.04 23.44 19.54
N VAL A 37 8.11 22.77 20.24
CA VAL A 37 8.35 21.47 20.88
C VAL A 37 8.36 20.34 19.85
N ASP A 38 7.52 20.40 18.82
CA ASP A 38 7.36 19.32 17.84
C ASP A 38 8.43 19.31 16.74
N SER A 39 9.04 20.47 16.44
CA SER A 39 10.02 20.56 15.34
C SER A 39 11.10 21.61 15.58
N THR A 40 12.33 21.34 15.12
CA THR A 40 13.45 22.28 15.23
C THR A 40 13.37 23.40 14.17
N GLY A 41 13.47 24.66 14.61
CA GLY A 41 13.57 25.84 13.74
C GLY A 41 12.50 26.92 14.03
N PRO A 42 12.42 27.98 13.20
CA PRO A 42 11.50 29.07 13.46
C PRO A 42 10.02 28.65 13.38
N VAL A 43 9.27 28.97 14.44
CA VAL A 43 7.84 28.67 14.61
C VAL A 43 6.96 29.16 13.46
N VAL A 44 7.31 30.32 12.90
CA VAL A 44 6.59 30.95 11.78
C VAL A 44 7.37 30.71 10.49
N TYR A 45 6.63 30.40 9.43
CA TYR A 45 7.11 30.16 8.08
C TYR A 45 6.46 31.15 7.11
N GLY A 46 7.22 31.67 6.14
CA GLY A 46 6.74 32.58 5.11
C GLY A 46 6.74 31.91 3.74
N ALA A 47 5.57 31.78 3.12
CA ALA A 47 5.41 31.25 1.76
C ALA A 47 5.27 32.39 0.74
N ARG A 48 6.01 32.37 -0.37
CA ARG A 48 5.82 33.34 -1.47
C ARG A 48 4.52 33.05 -2.21
N ARG A 49 3.67 34.06 -2.37
CA ARG A 49 2.39 33.98 -3.07
C ARG A 49 2.11 35.22 -3.90
N VAL A 50 1.27 35.07 -4.92
CA VAL A 50 0.82 36.19 -5.76
C VAL A 50 -0.42 36.82 -5.16
N GLY A 51 -0.38 38.14 -4.99
CA GLY A 51 -1.47 38.96 -4.48
C GLY A 51 -2.08 39.86 -5.54
N ARG A 52 -2.72 40.93 -5.08
CA ARG A 52 -3.45 41.87 -5.95
C ARG A 52 -2.54 42.50 -7.01
N HIS A 53 -3.02 42.57 -8.25
CA HIS A 53 -2.33 43.06 -9.44
C HIS A 53 -1.04 42.29 -9.76
N GLY A 54 -0.97 41.01 -9.39
CA GLY A 54 0.19 40.16 -9.67
C GLY A 54 1.40 40.44 -8.76
N ARG A 55 1.25 41.28 -7.73
CA ARG A 55 2.35 41.58 -6.80
C ARG A 55 2.59 40.41 -5.85
N GLU A 56 3.81 39.92 -5.79
CA GLU A 56 4.19 38.90 -4.82
C GLU A 56 4.26 39.45 -3.39
N PHE A 57 3.92 38.60 -2.42
CA PHE A 57 4.09 38.89 -0.99
C PHE A 57 4.39 37.61 -0.21
N THR A 58 4.90 37.77 1.01
CA THR A 58 5.16 36.67 1.93
C THR A 58 3.92 36.40 2.78
N MET A 59 3.27 35.27 2.57
CA MET A 59 2.13 34.79 3.36
C MET A 59 2.65 34.05 4.60
N TRP A 60 2.35 34.59 5.79
CA TRP A 60 2.83 34.03 7.05
C TRP A 60 1.94 32.89 7.56
N LYS A 61 2.55 31.80 8.01
CA LYS A 61 1.87 30.64 8.62
C LYS A 61 2.66 30.10 9.80
N PHE A 62 2.00 29.39 10.71
CA PHE A 62 2.73 28.51 11.61
C PHE A 62 3.30 27.34 10.83
N ARG A 63 4.52 26.95 11.18
CA ARG A 63 5.20 25.82 10.58
C ARG A 63 4.40 24.55 10.89
N SER A 64 3.91 23.91 9.84
CA SER A 64 3.25 22.59 9.90
C SER A 64 4.09 21.48 9.27
N MET A 65 5.23 21.82 8.65
CA MET A 65 6.11 20.88 7.96
C MET A 65 7.53 20.88 8.55
N ALA A 66 8.25 19.78 8.36
CA ALA A 66 9.64 19.63 8.75
C ALA A 66 10.52 20.68 8.06
N ARG A 67 11.64 21.03 8.70
CA ARG A 67 12.58 22.02 8.15
C ARG A 67 13.16 21.53 6.83
N GLY A 68 13.05 22.34 5.76
CA GLY A 68 13.55 21.98 4.42
C GLY A 68 12.55 21.21 3.55
N ALA A 69 11.31 21.01 4.02
CA ALA A 69 10.22 20.38 3.27
C ALA A 69 9.94 21.02 1.89
N ASP A 70 10.21 22.32 1.77
CA ASP A 70 10.10 23.12 0.56
C ASP A 70 11.07 22.69 -0.56
N ARG A 71 12.11 21.91 -0.26
CA ARG A 71 13.10 21.44 -1.23
C ARG A 71 12.90 20.00 -1.72
N VAL A 72 12.05 19.22 -1.05
CA VAL A 72 12.03 17.75 -1.16
C VAL A 72 10.64 17.21 -1.54
N GLY A 73 9.70 18.05 -1.98
CA GLY A 73 8.39 17.53 -2.39
C GLY A 73 7.49 18.52 -3.14
N PRO A 74 6.30 18.07 -3.57
CA PRO A 74 5.38 18.83 -4.43
C PRO A 74 4.95 20.16 -3.81
N ALA A 75 4.56 21.13 -4.65
CA ALA A 75 4.13 22.46 -4.22
C ALA A 75 2.74 22.42 -3.54
N VAL A 76 1.97 21.37 -3.83
CA VAL A 76 0.67 21.05 -3.21
C VAL A 76 0.85 19.88 -2.24
N THR A 77 0.17 19.95 -1.09
CA THR A 77 0.21 18.90 -0.06
C THR A 77 -0.95 17.93 -0.28
N GLY A 78 -0.67 16.62 -0.42
CA GLY A 78 -1.71 15.57 -0.42
C GLY A 78 -1.99 15.01 0.99
N ALA A 79 -2.98 14.11 1.11
CA ALA A 79 -3.43 13.53 2.39
C ALA A 79 -2.34 12.83 3.23
N TYR A 80 -1.26 12.35 2.60
CA TYR A 80 -0.18 11.59 3.24
C TYR A 80 1.22 12.16 2.94
N ASP A 81 1.36 13.47 3.13
CA ASP A 81 2.66 14.12 2.94
C ASP A 81 3.58 13.91 4.16
N PHE A 82 4.61 13.07 4.00
CA PHE A 82 5.61 12.74 5.03
C PHE A 82 6.34 13.97 5.60
N ARG A 83 6.27 15.12 4.90
CA ARG A 83 6.87 16.38 5.35
C ARG A 83 6.06 17.02 6.48
N VAL A 84 4.82 16.63 6.71
CA VAL A 84 3.93 17.22 7.73
C VAL A 84 4.28 16.65 9.11
N THR A 85 4.50 17.55 10.08
CA THR A 85 4.82 17.21 11.48
C THR A 85 3.56 16.76 12.25
N ARG A 86 3.71 16.20 13.45
CA ARG A 86 2.55 15.69 14.23
C ARG A 86 1.62 16.82 14.66
N VAL A 87 2.19 17.89 15.22
CA VAL A 87 1.47 19.13 15.51
C VAL A 87 1.02 19.79 14.21
N GLY A 88 1.85 19.75 13.16
CA GLY A 88 1.50 20.27 11.85
C GLY A 88 0.22 19.67 11.24
N ALA A 89 0.02 18.36 11.35
CA ALA A 89 -1.20 17.68 10.89
C ALA A 89 -2.44 18.18 11.67
N PHE A 90 -2.30 18.37 12.98
CA PHE A 90 -3.37 18.97 13.79
C PHE A 90 -3.67 20.41 13.37
N LEU A 91 -2.64 21.25 13.21
CA LEU A 91 -2.80 22.65 12.85
C LEU A 91 -3.47 22.84 11.49
N ARG A 92 -3.11 22.02 10.49
CA ARG A 92 -3.72 22.01 9.15
C ARG A 92 -5.19 21.59 9.18
N ARG A 93 -5.51 20.56 9.98
CA ARG A 93 -6.89 20.08 10.16
C ARG A 93 -7.78 21.14 10.80
N THR A 94 -7.26 21.89 11.78
CA THR A 94 -8.02 22.95 12.47
C THR A 94 -7.85 24.32 11.82
N LYS A 95 -7.07 24.44 10.73
CA LYS A 95 -6.68 25.70 10.07
C LYS A 95 -6.04 26.73 11.01
N LEU A 96 -5.48 26.26 12.13
CA LEU A 96 -4.78 27.12 13.10
C LEU A 96 -3.41 27.57 12.56
N ASP A 97 -2.87 26.87 11.57
CA ASP A 97 -1.63 27.26 10.90
C ASP A 97 -1.74 28.60 10.16
N GLU A 98 -2.95 29.03 9.82
CA GLU A 98 -3.22 30.23 9.03
C GLU A 98 -3.38 31.51 9.88
N LEU A 99 -3.42 31.41 11.21
CA LEU A 99 -3.60 32.57 12.10
C LEU A 99 -2.57 33.70 11.90
N PRO A 100 -1.27 33.44 11.64
CA PRO A 100 -0.31 34.51 11.38
C PRO A 100 -0.64 35.39 10.15
N GLN A 101 -1.51 34.93 9.24
CA GLN A 101 -1.97 35.71 8.08
C GLN A 101 -2.76 36.96 8.48
N LEU A 102 -3.28 37.05 9.72
CA LEU A 102 -3.90 38.27 10.23
C LEU A 102 -2.94 39.48 10.15
N VAL A 103 -1.63 39.25 10.28
CA VAL A 103 -0.61 40.30 10.07
C VAL A 103 -0.60 40.76 8.62
N ASN A 104 -0.74 39.85 7.64
CA ASN A 104 -0.84 40.20 6.22
C ASN A 104 -2.13 40.99 5.91
N VAL A 105 -3.23 40.71 6.64
CA VAL A 105 -4.47 41.49 6.53
C VAL A 105 -4.23 42.91 7.03
N LEU A 106 -3.63 43.10 8.21
CA LEU A 106 -3.32 44.44 8.72
C LEU A 106 -2.35 45.20 7.81
N ALA A 107 -1.34 44.52 7.26
CA ALA A 107 -0.39 45.08 6.29
C ALA A 107 -1.00 45.43 4.92
N GLY A 108 -2.26 45.04 4.66
CA GLY A 108 -2.97 45.38 3.42
C GLY A 108 -2.63 44.52 2.21
N GLN A 109 -1.86 43.44 2.43
CA GLN A 109 -1.51 42.44 1.45
C GLN A 109 -2.64 41.42 1.25
N MET A 110 -3.39 41.11 2.33
CA MET A 110 -4.54 40.20 2.34
C MET A 110 -5.82 40.89 2.85
N SER A 111 -6.94 40.19 2.70
CA SER A 111 -8.27 40.50 3.23
C SER A 111 -8.74 39.32 4.11
N LEU A 112 -9.74 39.51 4.96
CA LEU A 112 -10.33 38.38 5.70
C LEU A 112 -11.03 37.41 4.75
N VAL A 113 -11.75 37.95 3.75
CA VAL A 113 -12.47 37.19 2.72
C VAL A 113 -11.99 37.57 1.33
N GLY A 114 -11.62 36.58 0.52
CA GLY A 114 -11.20 36.78 -0.85
C GLY A 114 -10.71 35.49 -1.50
N PRO A 115 -10.30 35.54 -2.78
CA PRO A 115 -9.74 34.39 -3.47
C PRO A 115 -8.49 33.86 -2.76
N ARG A 116 -8.24 32.55 -2.82
CA ARG A 116 -7.04 31.97 -2.17
C ARG A 116 -5.78 32.48 -2.91
N PRO A 117 -4.76 33.00 -2.22
CA PRO A 117 -3.51 33.38 -2.88
C PRO A 117 -2.77 32.12 -3.35
N GLU A 118 -2.33 32.12 -4.61
CA GLU A 118 -1.70 30.99 -5.28
C GLU A 118 -0.17 31.16 -5.43
N SER A 119 0.53 30.05 -5.66
CA SER A 119 1.98 30.02 -5.95
C SER A 119 2.29 30.71 -7.28
N PRO A 120 3.39 31.49 -7.38
CA PRO A 120 3.82 32.07 -8.66
C PRO A 120 3.91 31.05 -9.80
N VAL A 121 4.41 29.84 -9.51
CA VAL A 121 4.58 28.74 -10.48
C VAL A 121 3.26 28.34 -11.17
N TYR A 122 2.13 28.39 -10.45
CA TYR A 122 0.82 28.07 -11.03
C TYR A 122 0.21 29.29 -11.73
N VAL A 123 0.41 30.50 -11.19
CA VAL A 123 -0.11 31.75 -11.76
C VAL A 123 0.47 32.03 -13.14
N GLU A 124 1.72 31.63 -13.39
CA GLU A 124 2.34 31.71 -14.72
C GLU A 124 1.56 30.94 -15.78
N ARG A 125 0.89 29.84 -15.39
CA ARG A 125 0.11 28.95 -16.26
C ARG A 125 -1.36 29.39 -16.41
N TRP A 126 -1.79 30.44 -15.71
CA TRP A 126 -3.16 30.94 -15.80
C TRP A 126 -3.45 31.63 -17.13
N THR A 127 -4.62 31.35 -17.69
CA THR A 127 -5.18 32.04 -18.85
C THR A 127 -5.44 33.53 -18.54
N THR A 128 -5.56 34.35 -19.58
CA THR A 128 -5.84 35.79 -19.46
C THR A 128 -7.14 36.05 -18.68
N GLU A 129 -8.14 35.18 -18.81
CA GLU A 129 -9.42 35.29 -18.10
C GLU A 129 -9.30 34.94 -16.61
N GLU A 130 -8.47 33.96 -16.25
CA GLU A 130 -8.26 33.55 -14.85
C GLU A 130 -7.50 34.62 -14.05
N ARG A 131 -6.65 35.40 -14.73
CA ARG A 131 -5.93 36.54 -14.13
C ARG A 131 -6.86 37.67 -13.66
N GLU A 132 -8.14 37.70 -14.06
CA GLU A 132 -9.15 38.62 -13.51
C GLU A 132 -9.24 38.53 -11.97
N ILE A 133 -8.96 37.35 -11.39
CA ILE A 133 -9.00 37.10 -9.94
C ILE A 133 -7.99 37.98 -9.19
N LEU A 134 -6.84 38.27 -9.82
CA LEU A 134 -5.79 39.11 -9.25
C LEU A 134 -6.22 40.58 -9.09
N ALA A 135 -7.39 40.99 -9.59
CA ALA A 135 -7.92 42.33 -9.32
C ALA A 135 -8.31 42.54 -7.85
N PHE A 136 -8.56 41.46 -7.10
CA PHE A 136 -8.95 41.46 -5.69
C PHE A 136 -7.77 41.17 -4.75
N ARG A 137 -7.90 41.60 -3.49
CA ARG A 137 -6.96 41.16 -2.45
C ARG A 137 -7.25 39.70 -2.10
N PRO A 138 -6.22 38.84 -1.98
CA PRO A 138 -6.40 37.47 -1.54
C PRO A 138 -6.95 37.39 -0.10
N GLY A 139 -7.74 36.36 0.18
CA GLY A 139 -8.38 36.13 1.47
C GLY A 139 -7.65 35.11 2.34
N ILE A 140 -7.79 35.24 3.67
CA ILE A 140 -7.50 34.12 4.60
C ILE A 140 -8.51 33.00 4.30
N THR A 141 -9.80 33.34 4.30
CA THR A 141 -10.88 32.46 3.84
C THR A 141 -11.47 32.94 2.52
N GLY A 142 -12.12 32.04 1.80
CA GLY A 142 -12.66 32.26 0.47
C GLY A 142 -13.68 31.19 0.09
N PRO A 143 -14.39 31.38 -1.03
CA PRO A 143 -15.40 30.44 -1.51
C PRO A 143 -14.77 29.09 -1.88
N THR A 144 -13.55 29.08 -2.42
CA THR A 144 -12.79 27.86 -2.71
C THR A 144 -12.43 27.09 -1.44
N GLN A 145 -11.98 27.76 -0.37
CA GLN A 145 -11.67 27.11 0.92
C GLN A 145 -12.91 26.45 1.56
N ILE A 146 -14.12 27.00 1.32
CA ILE A 146 -15.37 26.40 1.81
C ILE A 146 -15.80 25.23 0.93
N ALA A 147 -15.73 25.38 -0.40
CA ALA A 147 -16.17 24.36 -1.35
C ALA A 147 -15.23 23.14 -1.41
N TYR A 148 -13.94 23.36 -1.17
CA TYR A 148 -12.88 22.36 -1.21
C TYR A 148 -12.19 22.23 0.15
N ILE A 149 -12.98 22.15 1.22
CA ILE A 149 -12.43 22.02 2.58
C ILE A 149 -11.67 20.69 2.79
N ASP A 150 -12.05 19.65 2.05
CA ASP A 150 -11.45 18.30 2.06
C ASP A 150 -10.53 18.06 0.82
N GLU A 151 -9.89 19.12 0.30
CA GLU A 151 -9.00 19.07 -0.88
C GLU A 151 -7.89 18.02 -0.77
N GLU A 152 -7.30 17.87 0.42
CA GLU A 152 -6.18 16.94 0.67
C GLU A 152 -6.60 15.48 0.45
N GLU A 153 -7.87 15.11 0.66
CA GLU A 153 -8.41 13.75 0.44
C GLU A 153 -8.64 13.42 -1.04
N ARG A 154 -8.74 14.43 -1.91
CA ARG A 154 -8.97 14.27 -3.36
C ARG A 154 -7.68 14.17 -4.18
N LEU A 155 -6.53 14.41 -3.55
CA LEU A 155 -5.20 14.41 -4.18
C LEU A 155 -4.48 13.07 -3.94
N ALA A 156 -5.03 11.98 -4.47
CA ALA A 156 -4.36 10.67 -4.48
C ALA A 156 -3.49 10.53 -5.75
N GLY A 157 -2.23 10.10 -5.61
CA GLY A 157 -1.27 10.04 -6.73
C GLY A 157 -0.23 11.17 -6.69
N ASP A 158 0.24 11.67 -7.84
CA ASP A 158 1.09 12.86 -7.91
C ASP A 158 0.26 14.13 -7.62
N PRO A 159 0.43 14.78 -6.45
CA PRO A 159 -0.42 15.90 -6.07
C PRO A 159 -0.28 17.11 -6.98
N ASN A 160 0.86 17.29 -7.65
CA ASN A 160 1.05 18.41 -8.59
C ASN A 160 0.27 18.15 -9.89
N ALA A 161 0.37 16.94 -10.45
CA ALA A 161 -0.30 16.57 -11.68
C ALA A 161 -1.83 16.60 -11.51
N VAL A 162 -2.35 15.97 -10.45
CA VAL A 162 -3.81 15.96 -10.16
C VAL A 162 -4.32 17.37 -9.87
N TYR A 163 -3.56 18.18 -9.13
CA TYR A 163 -3.95 19.57 -8.90
C TYR A 163 -4.06 20.35 -10.20
N GLU A 164 -3.08 20.19 -11.09
CA GLU A 164 -3.00 20.91 -12.36
C GLU A 164 -4.09 20.48 -13.34
N SER A 165 -4.31 19.17 -13.52
CA SER A 165 -5.26 18.66 -14.52
C SER A 165 -6.72 18.71 -14.06
N GLU A 166 -6.99 18.57 -12.76
CA GLU A 166 -8.37 18.33 -12.27
C GLU A 166 -8.92 19.42 -11.35
N LEU A 167 -8.09 20.08 -10.55
CA LEU A 167 -8.57 20.96 -9.47
C LEU A 167 -8.31 22.45 -9.70
N MET A 168 -7.19 22.82 -10.32
CA MET A 168 -6.76 24.21 -10.48
C MET A 168 -7.83 25.04 -11.20
N HIS A 169 -8.24 24.63 -12.40
CA HIS A 169 -9.22 25.37 -13.21
C HIS A 169 -10.61 25.42 -12.56
N VAL A 170 -11.01 24.35 -11.85
CA VAL A 170 -12.30 24.30 -11.16
C VAL A 170 -12.33 25.25 -9.96
N LYS A 171 -11.22 25.35 -9.21
CA LYS A 171 -11.09 26.32 -8.11
C LYS A 171 -11.09 27.75 -8.63
N LEU A 172 -10.37 28.02 -9.72
CA LEU A 172 -10.35 29.33 -10.35
C LEU A 172 -11.75 29.74 -10.84
N ALA A 173 -12.55 28.81 -11.37
CA ALA A 173 -13.93 29.11 -11.76
C ALA A 173 -14.80 29.58 -10.58
N VAL A 174 -14.65 28.96 -9.39
CA VAL A 174 -15.38 29.36 -8.17
C VAL A 174 -14.94 30.74 -7.68
N ASP A 175 -13.63 31.00 -7.64
CA ASP A 175 -13.10 32.31 -7.23
C ASP A 175 -13.46 33.42 -8.24
N ARG A 176 -13.56 33.08 -9.53
CA ARG A 176 -14.00 33.99 -10.60
C ARG A 176 -15.48 34.35 -10.48
N ASP A 177 -16.37 33.41 -10.12
CA ASP A 177 -17.78 33.71 -9.85
C ASP A 177 -17.92 34.69 -8.66
N TYR A 178 -17.14 34.47 -7.60
CA TYR A 178 -17.09 35.38 -6.46
C TYR A 178 -16.62 36.78 -6.83
N VAL A 179 -15.57 36.90 -7.64
CA VAL A 179 -15.04 38.19 -8.12
C VAL A 179 -16.08 38.94 -8.95
N ARG A 180 -16.83 38.23 -9.81
CA ARG A 180 -17.87 38.81 -10.67
C ARG A 180 -19.13 39.21 -9.91
N ARG A 181 -19.52 38.44 -8.89
CA ARG A 181 -20.75 38.63 -8.09
C ARG A 181 -20.50 39.21 -6.69
N PHE A 182 -19.37 39.88 -6.51
CA PHE A 182 -18.93 40.38 -5.22
C PHE A 182 -20.00 41.21 -4.49
N SER A 183 -20.24 40.90 -3.21
CA SER A 183 -21.09 41.70 -2.32
C SER A 183 -20.63 41.59 -0.86
N LEU A 184 -20.77 42.68 -0.09
CA LEU A 184 -20.41 42.71 1.34
C LEU A 184 -21.22 41.70 2.19
N ARG A 185 -22.49 41.44 1.80
CA ARG A 185 -23.32 40.42 2.44
C ARG A 185 -22.81 39.00 2.16
N GLY A 186 -22.28 38.77 0.95
CA GLY A 186 -21.64 37.51 0.58
C GLY A 186 -20.42 37.21 1.45
N ASP A 187 -19.58 38.22 1.71
CA ASP A 187 -18.40 38.09 2.57
C ASP A 187 -18.78 37.68 4.00
N LEU A 188 -19.79 38.31 4.60
CA LEU A 188 -20.30 37.94 5.93
C LEU A 188 -20.82 36.49 5.94
N GLY A 189 -21.49 36.06 4.86
CA GLY A 189 -21.92 34.67 4.69
C GLY A 189 -20.76 33.68 4.61
N ILE A 190 -19.68 34.04 3.92
CA ILE A 190 -18.44 33.24 3.84
C ILE A 190 -17.76 33.17 5.20
N MET A 191 -17.67 34.27 5.94
CA MET A 191 -17.12 34.29 7.31
C MET A 191 -17.92 33.37 8.24
N TRP A 192 -19.26 33.46 8.21
CA TRP A 192 -20.12 32.59 9.02
C TRP A 192 -19.94 31.11 8.67
N LYS A 193 -19.95 30.77 7.38
CA LYS A 193 -19.73 29.39 6.91
C LYS A 193 -18.35 28.87 7.31
N THR A 194 -17.32 29.72 7.30
CA THR A 194 -15.97 29.38 7.73
C THR A 194 -15.94 29.06 9.23
N LEU A 195 -16.56 29.90 10.07
CA LEU A 195 -16.66 29.66 11.51
C LEU A 195 -17.40 28.34 11.83
N VAL A 196 -18.53 28.09 11.15
CA VAL A 196 -19.28 26.83 11.30
C VAL A 196 -18.47 25.64 10.80
N GLY A 197 -17.75 25.77 9.69
CA GLY A 197 -16.88 24.73 9.14
C GLY A 197 -15.75 24.33 10.10
N ILE A 198 -15.05 25.31 10.69
CA ILE A 198 -13.99 25.07 11.67
C ILE A 198 -14.55 24.39 12.93
N LEU A 199 -15.70 24.84 13.43
CA LEU A 199 -16.34 24.25 14.62
C LEU A 199 -16.88 22.83 14.38
N SER A 200 -17.19 22.47 13.13
CA SER A 200 -17.69 21.13 12.75
C SER A 200 -16.60 20.16 12.27
N ALA A 201 -15.39 20.65 11.98
CA ALA A 201 -14.24 19.83 11.54
C ALA A 201 -13.67 18.89 12.63
N GLY A 202 -14.06 19.07 13.90
CA GLY A 202 -13.68 18.18 15.00
C GLY A 202 -14.28 16.76 14.92
N GLU A 203 -15.18 16.49 13.97
CA GLU A 203 -15.96 15.24 13.89
C GLU A 203 -15.67 14.35 12.66
N ARG A 204 -14.62 14.60 11.85
CA ARG A 204 -14.42 13.87 10.57
C ARG A 204 -13.28 12.83 10.61
N SER A 205 -13.67 11.59 10.87
CA SER A 205 -13.27 10.38 10.12
C SER A 205 -13.99 9.17 10.73
N THR A 206 -15.11 8.76 10.13
CA THR A 206 -15.56 7.36 10.03
C THR A 206 -16.69 7.33 9.00
N ASN A 207 -16.48 6.57 7.93
CA ASN A 207 -17.43 6.34 6.85
C ASN A 207 -18.64 5.52 7.37
N ARG A 208 -19.67 6.18 7.92
CA ARG A 208 -21.03 5.63 8.09
C ARG A 208 -22.06 6.76 8.00
N PRO A 209 -23.20 6.58 7.30
CA PRO A 209 -24.26 7.57 7.28
C PRO A 209 -24.83 7.75 8.70
N ARG A 210 -24.64 8.93 9.29
CA ARG A 210 -25.17 9.23 10.63
C ARG A 210 -26.56 9.85 10.53
N ARG A 211 -27.56 9.08 10.93
CA ARG A 211 -28.91 9.57 11.27
C ARG A 211 -28.76 10.57 12.44
N ARG A 212 -29.16 11.83 12.26
CA ARG A 212 -29.19 12.81 13.36
C ARG A 212 -30.31 12.43 14.32
N TYR A 213 -29.95 11.97 15.52
CA TYR A 213 -30.93 11.67 16.57
C TYR A 213 -31.65 12.95 17.03
N THR A 214 -32.98 12.90 17.05
CA THR A 214 -33.86 13.94 17.60
C THR A 214 -33.69 14.05 19.12
N VAL A 215 -34.06 15.18 19.72
CA VAL A 215 -34.00 15.37 21.19
C VAL A 215 -34.80 14.29 21.93
N GLY A 216 -35.92 13.83 21.36
CA GLY A 216 -36.73 12.72 21.89
C GLY A 216 -35.99 11.37 21.91
N GLU A 217 -35.23 11.04 20.86
CA GLU A 217 -34.41 9.81 20.82
C GLU A 217 -33.22 9.86 21.80
N ARG A 218 -32.69 11.06 22.09
CA ARG A 218 -31.64 11.28 23.09
C ARG A 218 -32.15 11.08 24.52
N LEU A 219 -33.39 11.52 24.78
CA LEU A 219 -34.07 11.30 26.07
C LEU A 219 -34.42 9.82 26.28
N GLY A 220 -34.85 9.11 25.24
CA GLY A 220 -35.24 7.69 25.33
C GLY A 220 -34.08 6.70 25.50
N SER A 221 -32.84 7.09 25.15
CA SER A 221 -31.64 6.22 25.22
C SER A 221 -30.69 6.55 26.38
N ALA A 222 -30.90 7.67 27.07
CA ALA A 222 -30.05 8.08 28.17
C ALA A 222 -30.37 7.26 29.44
N ARG A 223 -29.35 6.61 30.01
CA ARG A 223 -29.48 5.91 31.29
C ARG A 223 -29.57 6.95 32.42
N LEU A 224 -30.50 6.74 33.36
CA LEU A 224 -30.71 7.63 34.51
C LEU A 224 -29.47 7.74 35.42
N GLY A 225 -28.71 6.65 35.61
CA GLY A 225 -27.56 6.61 36.52
C GLY A 225 -26.48 7.67 36.25
N PRO A 226 -25.90 7.74 35.04
CA PRO A 226 -24.91 8.77 34.68
C PRO A 226 -25.42 10.21 34.79
N ILE A 227 -26.69 10.46 34.49
CA ILE A 227 -27.29 11.79 34.62
C ILE A 227 -27.37 12.17 36.10
N LEU A 228 -27.87 11.29 36.96
CA LEU A 228 -27.95 11.53 38.41
C LEU A 228 -26.57 11.77 39.03
N LEU A 229 -25.56 11.02 38.59
CA LEU A 229 -24.17 11.20 39.02
C LEU A 229 -23.65 12.58 38.61
N ASP A 230 -23.82 12.98 37.34
CA ASP A 230 -23.39 14.30 36.87
C ASP A 230 -24.15 15.45 37.57
N THR A 231 -25.44 15.29 37.84
CA THR A 231 -26.25 16.23 38.65
C THR A 231 -25.65 16.40 40.04
N PHE A 232 -25.32 15.30 40.72
CA PHE A 232 -24.74 15.31 42.06
C PHE A 232 -23.33 15.95 42.06
N LEU A 233 -22.48 15.58 41.11
CA LEU A 233 -21.13 16.11 40.99
C LEU A 233 -21.13 17.62 40.64
N ALA A 234 -22.04 18.07 39.78
CA ALA A 234 -22.23 19.49 39.48
C ALA A 234 -22.70 20.29 40.71
N ALA A 235 -23.61 19.73 41.52
CA ALA A 235 -24.04 20.34 42.75
C ALA A 235 -22.89 20.49 43.77
N ILE A 236 -22.05 19.45 43.90
CA ILE A 236 -20.85 19.49 44.75
C ILE A 236 -19.86 20.54 44.25
N ALA A 237 -19.56 20.58 42.95
CA ALA A 237 -18.64 21.55 42.38
C ALA A 237 -19.11 22.99 42.61
N ALA A 238 -20.41 23.25 42.48
CA ALA A 238 -21.01 24.55 42.77
C ALA A 238 -20.96 24.90 44.26
N ALA A 239 -21.26 23.95 45.15
CA ALA A 239 -21.17 24.14 46.60
C ALA A 239 -19.73 24.46 47.05
N LEU A 240 -18.74 23.75 46.50
CA LEU A 240 -17.32 23.99 46.75
C LEU A 240 -16.87 25.35 46.21
N ALA A 241 -17.29 25.73 45.00
CA ALA A 241 -16.97 27.05 44.43
C ALA A 241 -17.52 28.20 45.28
N VAL A 242 -18.72 28.03 45.82
CA VAL A 242 -19.34 28.97 46.76
C VAL A 242 -18.56 28.99 48.08
N GLY A 243 -18.27 27.82 48.66
CA GLY A 243 -17.53 27.70 49.92
C GLY A 243 -16.12 28.30 49.87
N LEU A 244 -15.42 28.14 48.75
CA LEU A 244 -14.10 28.74 48.51
C LEU A 244 -14.13 30.26 48.37
N ARG A 245 -15.30 30.84 48.08
CA ARG A 245 -15.44 32.28 47.81
C ARG A 245 -16.06 33.08 48.95
N ILE A 246 -16.81 32.43 49.85
CA ILE A 246 -17.46 33.09 50.99
C ILE A 246 -16.42 33.73 51.90
N ASP A 247 -16.60 35.03 52.16
CA ASP A 247 -15.84 35.76 53.17
C ASP A 247 -16.49 35.55 54.56
N ARG A 248 -15.68 35.24 55.58
CA ARG A 248 -16.16 34.76 56.90
C ARG A 248 -17.07 35.76 57.61
N ASN A 249 -16.97 37.04 57.27
CA ASN A 249 -17.71 38.13 57.93
C ASN A 249 -19.14 38.31 57.43
N ASN A 250 -19.60 37.60 56.39
CA ASN A 250 -20.93 37.80 55.81
C ASN A 250 -21.63 36.50 55.36
N ILE A 251 -21.42 35.42 56.11
CA ILE A 251 -21.89 34.06 55.80
C ILE A 251 -23.41 34.00 55.54
N PHE A 252 -24.25 34.61 56.39
CA PHE A 252 -25.70 34.48 56.25
C PHE A 252 -26.26 35.15 54.98
N ALA A 253 -25.75 36.34 54.62
CA ALA A 253 -26.15 37.04 53.40
C ALA A 253 -25.61 36.33 52.14
N ALA A 254 -24.36 35.86 52.19
CA ALA A 254 -23.74 35.12 51.10
C ALA A 254 -24.46 33.79 50.84
N VAL A 255 -24.82 33.07 51.89
CA VAL A 255 -25.56 31.80 51.81
C VAL A 255 -26.92 32.02 51.14
N ALA A 256 -27.72 33.00 51.58
CA ALA A 256 -29.02 33.30 50.98
C ALA A 256 -28.94 33.69 49.47
N THR A 257 -27.89 34.41 49.06
CA THR A 257 -27.70 34.80 47.65
C THR A 257 -27.13 33.67 46.78
N TYR A 258 -26.26 32.81 47.33
CA TYR A 258 -25.54 31.79 46.57
C TYR A 258 -26.23 30.42 46.56
N TRP A 259 -27.24 30.19 47.41
CA TRP A 259 -28.00 28.93 47.43
C TRP A 259 -28.64 28.58 46.08
N ILE A 260 -29.01 29.57 45.26
CA ILE A 260 -29.60 29.33 43.94
C ILE A 260 -28.58 28.84 42.90
N PHE A 261 -27.28 29.04 43.16
CA PHE A 261 -26.20 28.64 42.25
C PHE A 261 -26.04 27.12 42.15
N ILE A 262 -26.25 26.41 43.27
CA ILE A 262 -26.16 24.96 43.37
C ILE A 262 -27.22 24.24 42.53
N PRO A 263 -28.54 24.47 42.71
CA PRO A 263 -29.57 23.83 41.90
C PRO A 263 -29.45 24.26 40.44
N LEU A 264 -29.01 25.49 40.17
CA LEU A 264 -28.83 25.95 38.80
C LEU A 264 -27.70 25.21 38.08
N ALA A 265 -26.54 25.00 38.72
CA ALA A 265 -25.47 24.17 38.16
C ALA A 265 -25.90 22.70 38.00
N ALA A 266 -26.63 22.16 38.99
CA ALA A 266 -27.16 20.80 38.96
C ALA A 266 -28.15 20.55 37.80
N ILE A 267 -28.79 21.59 37.27
CA ILE A 267 -29.71 21.52 36.12
C ILE A 267 -28.96 21.83 34.80
N VAL A 268 -28.22 22.93 34.75
CA VAL A 268 -27.61 23.43 33.50
C VAL A 268 -26.51 22.48 33.00
N ARG A 269 -25.71 21.88 33.90
CA ARG A 269 -24.62 20.99 33.49
C ARG A 269 -25.13 19.70 32.83
N PRO A 270 -26.01 18.91 33.45
CA PRO A 270 -26.52 17.69 32.84
C PRO A 270 -27.38 17.97 31.61
N ALA A 271 -28.14 19.08 31.59
CA ALA A 271 -28.89 19.50 30.41
C ALA A 271 -27.98 19.79 29.22
N GLY A 272 -26.86 20.50 29.44
CA GLY A 272 -25.85 20.75 28.41
C GLY A 272 -25.27 19.45 27.83
N PHE A 273 -24.93 18.48 28.68
CA PHE A 273 -24.44 17.17 28.25
C PHE A 273 -25.49 16.31 27.55
N LEU A 274 -26.77 16.44 27.93
CA LEU A 274 -27.88 15.75 27.26
C LEU A 274 -28.12 16.33 25.86
N ILE A 275 -28.10 17.66 25.73
CA ILE A 275 -28.22 18.36 24.44
C ILE A 275 -27.00 18.07 23.56
N ALA A 276 -25.80 17.99 24.13
CA ALA A 276 -24.59 17.63 23.37
C ALA A 276 -24.51 16.14 23.01
N GLY A 277 -25.35 15.29 23.61
CA GLY A 277 -25.36 13.84 23.36
C GLY A 277 -24.23 13.08 24.08
N ALA A 278 -23.66 13.64 25.15
CA ALA A 278 -22.57 13.04 25.92
C ALA A 278 -22.95 11.69 26.55
N TYR A 279 -24.24 11.50 26.90
CA TYR A 279 -24.75 10.27 27.52
C TYR A 279 -25.01 9.14 26.52
N MET A 280 -25.00 9.42 25.22
CA MET A 280 -25.10 8.39 24.17
C MET A 280 -23.74 7.87 23.72
N ARG A 281 -22.63 8.48 24.16
CA ARG A 281 -21.29 8.10 23.75
C ARG A 281 -20.75 6.96 24.62
N VAL A 282 -20.11 5.99 23.98
CA VAL A 282 -19.39 4.90 24.65
C VAL A 282 -18.03 5.44 25.08
N TRP A 283 -17.87 5.74 26.36
CA TRP A 283 -16.64 6.34 26.95
C TRP A 283 -15.45 5.37 27.06
N ARG A 284 -15.44 4.30 26.25
CA ARG A 284 -14.35 3.32 26.14
C ARG A 284 -13.19 3.82 25.27
N TYR A 285 -13.45 4.75 24.35
CA TYR A 285 -12.46 5.34 23.45
C TYR A 285 -12.64 6.86 23.34
N PRO A 286 -12.30 7.64 24.38
CA PRO A 286 -12.46 9.09 24.33
C PRO A 286 -11.49 9.70 23.33
N THR A 287 -12.04 10.31 22.29
CA THR A 287 -11.36 11.04 21.23
C THR A 287 -11.14 12.51 21.63
N VAL A 288 -10.31 13.23 20.87
CA VAL A 288 -10.18 14.70 21.02
C VAL A 288 -11.54 15.40 20.85
N SER A 289 -12.44 14.82 20.04
CA SER A 289 -13.81 15.33 19.87
C SER A 289 -14.65 15.22 21.14
N ASP A 290 -14.41 14.21 21.98
CA ASP A 290 -15.10 14.02 23.26
C ASP A 290 -14.64 15.04 24.30
N ALA A 291 -13.33 15.34 24.32
CA ALA A 291 -12.77 16.40 25.15
C ALA A 291 -13.32 17.78 24.75
N ALA A 292 -13.35 18.07 23.44
CA ALA A 292 -13.92 19.30 22.91
C ALA A 292 -15.42 19.43 23.23
N LEU A 293 -16.17 18.32 23.18
CA LEU A 293 -17.59 18.30 23.56
C LEU A 293 -17.79 18.62 25.03
N ILE A 294 -16.99 18.03 25.94
CA ILE A 294 -17.06 18.32 27.38
C ILE A 294 -16.78 19.80 27.63
N VAL A 295 -15.67 20.33 27.09
CA VAL A 295 -15.25 21.72 27.29
C VAL A 295 -16.28 22.69 26.72
N SER A 296 -16.76 22.48 25.49
CA SER A 296 -17.76 23.34 24.86
C SER A 296 -19.11 23.32 25.58
N SER A 297 -19.55 22.14 26.05
CA SER A 297 -20.78 22.01 26.86
C SER A 297 -20.66 22.74 28.20
N LEU A 298 -19.50 22.65 28.86
CA LEU A 298 -19.22 23.37 30.10
C LEU A 298 -19.10 24.89 29.86
N ALA A 299 -18.47 25.31 28.77
CA ALA A 299 -18.35 26.74 28.44
C ALA A 299 -19.72 27.35 28.14
N ALA A 300 -20.53 26.68 27.31
CA ALA A 300 -21.90 27.10 27.00
C ALA A 300 -22.78 27.15 28.25
N GLY A 301 -22.70 26.12 29.11
CA GLY A 301 -23.39 26.12 30.40
C GLY A 301 -22.99 27.28 31.30
N SER A 302 -21.69 27.61 31.37
CA SER A 302 -21.19 28.74 32.18
C SER A 302 -21.67 30.09 31.65
N LEU A 303 -21.79 30.23 30.33
CA LEU A 303 -22.38 31.42 29.71
C LEU A 303 -23.86 31.56 30.09
N ILE A 304 -24.63 30.47 30.03
CA ILE A 304 -26.04 30.45 30.45
C ILE A 304 -26.18 30.82 31.92
N MET A 305 -25.36 30.23 32.80
CA MET A 305 -25.31 30.58 34.23
C MET A 305 -25.01 32.07 34.43
N THR A 306 -24.03 32.60 33.69
CA THR A 306 -23.66 34.03 33.75
C THR A 306 -24.82 34.93 33.34
N ILE A 307 -25.50 34.62 32.23
CA ILE A 307 -26.66 35.39 31.77
C ILE A 307 -27.78 35.32 32.81
N LEU A 308 -28.11 34.12 33.32
CA LEU A 308 -29.20 33.97 34.27
C LEU A 308 -28.91 34.70 35.59
N ILE A 309 -27.67 34.63 36.09
CA ILE A 309 -27.29 35.27 37.35
C ILE A 309 -27.21 36.79 37.19
N PHE A 310 -26.42 37.29 36.23
CA PHE A 310 -26.10 38.72 36.14
C PHE A 310 -27.14 39.55 35.38
N VAL A 311 -27.85 38.96 34.42
CA VAL A 311 -28.82 39.67 33.57
C VAL A 311 -30.25 39.42 34.03
N VAL A 312 -30.57 38.20 34.48
CA VAL A 312 -31.96 37.85 34.85
C VAL A 312 -32.21 37.97 36.35
N MET A 313 -31.31 37.51 37.22
CA MET A 313 -31.57 37.46 38.66
C MET A 313 -31.09 38.72 39.39
N GLN A 314 -29.86 39.18 39.11
CA GLN A 314 -29.24 40.29 39.84
C GLN A 314 -29.99 41.64 39.74
N PRO A 315 -30.67 42.00 38.64
CA PRO A 315 -31.49 43.21 38.60
C PRO A 315 -32.72 43.18 39.51
N TRP A 316 -33.18 41.99 39.91
CA TRP A 316 -34.33 41.78 40.80
C TRP A 316 -33.91 41.48 42.23
N ALA A 317 -32.61 41.56 42.53
CA ALA A 317 -32.08 41.36 43.86
C ALA A 317 -32.43 42.56 44.76
N PHE A 318 -32.83 42.30 46.00
CA PHE A 318 -33.21 43.34 46.96
C PHE A 318 -32.06 44.32 47.22
N PRO A 319 -32.34 45.63 47.40
CA PRO A 319 -31.33 46.62 47.82
C PRO A 319 -30.64 46.17 49.11
N GLY A 320 -29.31 46.02 49.08
CA GLY A 320 -28.50 45.49 50.18
C GLY A 320 -27.97 44.06 49.99
N SER A 321 -28.34 43.39 48.89
CA SER A 321 -27.76 42.08 48.53
C SER A 321 -26.30 42.19 48.10
N VAL A 322 -25.48 41.22 48.53
CA VAL A 322 -24.08 41.11 48.11
C VAL A 322 -24.06 40.62 46.68
N GLY A 323 -23.49 41.41 45.75
CA GLY A 323 -23.40 41.03 44.34
C GLY A 323 -22.74 39.67 44.14
N PHE A 324 -23.18 38.91 43.13
CA PHE A 324 -22.63 37.58 42.87
C PHE A 324 -21.15 37.70 42.41
N PRO A 325 -20.21 36.98 43.05
CA PRO A 325 -18.80 37.08 42.74
C PRO A 325 -18.53 36.42 41.39
N ARG A 326 -18.06 37.20 40.42
CA ARG A 326 -17.73 36.71 39.06
C ARG A 326 -16.74 35.53 39.09
N SER A 327 -15.83 35.52 40.07
CA SER A 327 -14.87 34.45 40.25
C SER A 327 -15.50 33.10 40.63
N ALA A 328 -16.68 33.05 41.26
CA ALA A 328 -17.33 31.79 41.62
C ALA A 328 -17.76 30.98 40.39
N ILE A 329 -18.16 31.65 39.29
CA ILE A 329 -18.48 30.96 38.03
C ILE A 329 -17.23 30.34 37.40
N ILE A 330 -16.10 31.05 37.44
CA ILE A 330 -14.83 30.55 36.90
C ILE A 330 -14.32 29.38 37.74
N ILE A 331 -14.38 29.49 39.07
CA ILE A 331 -13.97 28.42 39.99
C ILE A 331 -14.87 27.19 39.79
N GLU A 332 -16.19 27.37 39.72
CA GLU A 332 -17.11 26.25 39.47
C GLU A 332 -16.88 25.61 38.09
N PHE A 333 -16.61 26.39 37.04
CA PHE A 333 -16.25 25.85 35.73
C PHE A 333 -15.01 24.94 35.79
N LEU A 334 -13.95 25.38 36.49
CA LEU A 334 -12.73 24.58 36.66
C LEU A 334 -12.99 23.31 37.49
N LEU A 335 -13.72 23.43 38.59
CA LEU A 335 -14.09 22.28 39.43
C LEU A 335 -14.95 21.28 38.67
N SER A 336 -15.97 21.75 37.94
CA SER A 336 -16.83 20.93 37.10
C SER A 336 -16.05 20.26 35.96
N PHE A 337 -15.07 20.94 35.36
CA PHE A 337 -14.18 20.33 34.37
C PHE A 337 -13.36 19.18 34.96
N ILE A 338 -12.76 19.39 36.14
CA ILE A 338 -11.96 18.38 36.83
C ILE A 338 -12.84 17.19 37.24
N VAL A 339 -14.00 17.43 37.83
CA VAL A 339 -14.83 16.36 38.41
C VAL A 339 -15.61 15.61 37.32
N LEU A 340 -16.33 16.32 36.44
CA LEU A 340 -17.17 15.72 35.40
C LEU A 340 -16.35 15.22 34.20
N GLY A 341 -15.25 15.90 33.88
CA GLY A 341 -14.29 15.45 32.88
C GLY A 341 -13.39 14.34 33.43
N GLY A 342 -12.82 14.53 34.62
CA GLY A 342 -11.91 13.58 35.25
C GLY A 342 -12.53 12.21 35.48
N ILE A 343 -13.80 12.10 35.86
CA ILE A 343 -14.45 10.78 36.02
C ILE A 343 -14.55 10.00 34.69
N ARG A 344 -14.64 10.71 33.56
CA ARG A 344 -14.71 10.14 32.20
C ARG A 344 -13.32 9.83 31.61
N PHE A 345 -12.28 10.55 32.02
CA PHE A 345 -10.89 10.24 31.65
C PHE A 345 -10.27 9.19 32.59
N ALA A 346 -10.70 9.12 33.85
CA ALA A 346 -10.23 8.14 34.82
C ALA A 346 -10.62 6.71 34.44
N SER A 347 -11.74 6.50 33.75
CA SER A 347 -12.10 5.18 33.21
C SER A 347 -11.12 4.70 32.15
N ARG A 348 -10.49 5.61 31.40
CA ARG A 348 -9.41 5.30 30.44
C ARG A 348 -8.12 4.91 31.15
N ILE A 349 -7.68 5.72 32.11
CA ILE A 349 -6.45 5.44 32.88
C ILE A 349 -6.55 4.08 33.58
N ARG A 350 -7.73 3.76 34.13
CA ARG A 350 -7.98 2.48 34.79
C ARG A 350 -8.02 1.30 33.80
N GLN A 351 -8.42 1.50 32.54
CA GLN A 351 -8.42 0.43 31.52
C GLN A 351 -7.07 0.26 30.83
N GLU A 352 -6.34 1.35 30.57
CA GLU A 352 -4.93 1.28 30.13
C GLU A 352 -4.08 0.57 31.20
N GLY A 353 -4.29 0.88 32.50
CA GLY A 353 -3.60 0.19 33.61
C GLY A 353 -4.08 -1.25 33.89
N ILE A 354 -5.31 -1.63 33.50
CA ILE A 354 -5.81 -3.02 33.63
C ILE A 354 -5.39 -3.87 32.41
N GLU A 355 -5.31 -3.31 31.21
CA GLU A 355 -4.74 -3.98 30.02
C GLU A 355 -3.21 -4.13 30.13
N GLU A 356 -2.52 -3.22 30.82
CA GLU A 356 -1.11 -3.39 31.24
C GLU A 356 -0.91 -4.60 32.18
N GLY A 357 -1.95 -5.01 32.92
CA GLY A 357 -1.92 -6.17 33.84
C GLY A 357 -2.56 -7.46 33.31
N MET A 358 -3.18 -7.43 32.12
CA MET A 358 -3.93 -8.56 31.54
C MET A 358 -3.30 -9.09 30.24
N ALA A 359 -2.05 -8.75 29.93
CA ALA A 359 -1.24 -9.66 29.12
C ALA A 359 -0.99 -10.93 29.97
N PRO A 360 -1.26 -12.14 29.47
CA PRO A 360 -1.07 -13.35 30.25
C PRO A 360 0.38 -13.40 30.74
N ALA A 361 0.58 -13.48 32.06
CA ALA A 361 1.88 -13.57 32.74
C ALA A 361 2.74 -14.77 32.30
N SER A 362 2.22 -15.62 31.40
CA SER A 362 2.88 -16.79 30.82
C SER A 362 3.67 -16.49 29.55
N ALA A 363 3.87 -15.24 29.17
CA ALA A 363 4.29 -14.87 27.81
C ALA A 363 5.55 -13.99 27.71
N GLY A 364 6.58 -14.17 28.57
CA GLY A 364 7.96 -13.67 28.38
C GLY A 364 8.17 -12.15 28.11
N PRO A 365 9.42 -11.66 28.09
CA PRO A 365 9.72 -10.28 27.69
C PRO A 365 9.49 -10.05 26.18
N PRO A 366 9.15 -8.81 25.74
CA PRO A 366 9.11 -8.47 24.32
C PRO A 366 10.48 -8.66 23.68
N ARG A 367 10.48 -9.11 22.42
CA ARG A 367 11.69 -9.43 21.68
C ARG A 367 12.23 -8.18 20.96
N PRO A 368 13.46 -7.74 21.23
CA PRO A 368 14.07 -6.61 20.54
C PRO A 368 14.34 -6.97 19.06
N VAL A 369 13.93 -6.09 18.15
CA VAL A 369 14.01 -6.29 16.71
C VAL A 369 14.75 -5.13 16.06
N LEU A 370 15.73 -5.46 15.24
CA LEU A 370 16.44 -4.51 14.39
C LEU A 370 15.78 -4.48 13.01
N ILE A 371 15.50 -3.29 12.48
CA ILE A 371 14.83 -3.16 11.18
C ILE A 371 15.83 -2.66 10.15
N TYR A 372 16.04 -3.44 9.09
CA TYR A 372 16.86 -3.04 7.96
C TYR A 372 15.97 -2.39 6.89
N GLY A 373 16.21 -1.13 6.56
CA GLY A 373 15.41 -0.31 5.67
C GLY A 373 14.55 0.70 6.43
N ALA A 374 15.03 1.94 6.49
CA ALA A 374 14.34 3.08 7.09
C ALA A 374 13.41 3.81 6.09
N GLY A 375 12.90 3.08 5.10
CA GLY A 375 11.94 3.56 4.11
C GLY A 375 10.49 3.49 4.58
N GLU A 376 9.55 3.64 3.64
CA GLU A 376 8.11 3.61 3.91
C GLU A 376 7.64 2.29 4.52
N ALA A 377 8.09 1.15 3.95
CA ALA A 377 7.76 -0.17 4.47
C ALA A 377 8.26 -0.38 5.92
N GLY A 378 9.47 0.07 6.24
CA GLY A 378 10.02 0.03 7.61
C GLY A 378 9.23 0.92 8.57
N ALA A 379 8.84 2.12 8.15
CA ALA A 379 8.03 3.02 8.95
C ALA A 379 6.64 2.43 9.26
N LEU A 380 5.98 1.84 8.26
CA LEU A 380 4.69 1.16 8.41
C LEU A 380 4.80 -0.06 9.35
N LEU A 381 5.88 -0.83 9.22
CA LEU A 381 6.16 -1.99 10.08
C LEU A 381 6.27 -1.59 11.55
N VAL A 382 7.06 -0.55 11.87
CA VAL A 382 7.18 -0.01 13.25
C VAL A 382 5.85 0.50 13.78
N ARG A 383 5.08 1.20 12.94
CA ARG A 383 3.76 1.71 13.33
C ARG A 383 2.83 0.56 13.74
N GLU A 384 2.82 -0.53 12.97
CA GLU A 384 1.96 -1.67 13.26
C GLU A 384 2.46 -2.48 14.47
N MET A 385 3.77 -2.66 14.64
CA MET A 385 4.35 -3.27 15.86
C MET A 385 3.94 -2.52 17.13
N ARG A 386 3.98 -1.18 17.08
CA ARG A 386 3.56 -0.34 18.21
C ARG A 386 2.06 -0.36 18.44
N ARG A 387 1.26 -0.45 17.37
CA ARG A 387 -0.20 -0.54 17.46
C ARG A 387 -0.64 -1.88 18.02
N ASN A 388 0.06 -2.95 17.68
CA ASN A 388 -0.32 -4.31 17.99
C ASN A 388 0.71 -4.99 18.92
N ARG A 389 0.72 -4.59 20.20
CA ARG A 389 1.63 -5.16 21.21
C ARG A 389 1.47 -6.67 21.44
N SER A 390 0.39 -7.30 20.96
CA SER A 390 0.23 -8.75 20.99
C SER A 390 1.33 -9.50 20.20
N LEU A 391 1.97 -8.81 19.24
CA LEU A 391 3.08 -9.33 18.45
C LEU A 391 4.37 -9.51 19.27
N ARG A 392 4.48 -8.85 20.44
CA ARG A 392 5.66 -8.90 21.33
C ARG A 392 7.00 -8.62 20.61
N LEU A 393 6.98 -7.77 19.59
CA LEU A 393 8.17 -7.28 18.89
C LEU A 393 8.43 -5.83 19.31
N GLU A 394 9.65 -5.53 19.75
CA GLU A 394 10.08 -4.18 20.13
C GLU A 394 11.12 -3.66 19.14
N PRO A 395 10.79 -2.67 18.30
CA PRO A 395 11.74 -2.12 17.35
C PRO A 395 12.78 -1.25 18.07
N VAL A 396 14.04 -1.71 18.13
CA VAL A 396 15.12 -1.07 18.89
C VAL A 396 15.91 -0.04 18.08
N ALA A 397 16.14 -0.31 16.80
CA ALA A 397 16.85 0.58 15.88
C ALA A 397 16.51 0.26 14.42
N PHE A 398 16.83 1.22 13.55
CA PHE A 398 16.86 1.07 12.11
C PHE A 398 18.30 1.05 11.59
N LEU A 399 18.55 0.29 10.53
CA LEU A 399 19.72 0.40 9.68
C LEU A 399 19.30 0.77 8.26
N ASP A 400 20.02 1.67 7.62
CA ASP A 400 19.81 2.05 6.22
C ASP A 400 21.14 2.54 5.63
N ASP A 401 21.48 2.06 4.44
CA ASP A 401 22.73 2.44 3.79
C ASP A 401 22.72 3.89 3.28
N ASP A 402 21.53 4.51 3.16
CA ASP A 402 21.41 5.93 2.81
C ASP A 402 21.97 6.81 3.94
N PRO A 403 23.10 7.50 3.72
CA PRO A 403 23.72 8.34 4.74
C PRO A 403 22.82 9.51 5.16
N ALA A 404 21.87 9.95 4.31
CA ALA A 404 20.96 11.04 4.63
C ALA A 404 19.97 10.67 5.75
N LYS A 405 19.67 9.37 5.93
CA LYS A 405 18.73 8.88 6.95
C LYS A 405 19.37 8.62 8.30
N ARG A 406 20.70 8.56 8.39
CA ARG A 406 21.42 8.30 9.64
C ARG A 406 21.17 9.40 10.68
N GLY A 407 20.97 9.01 11.93
CA GLY A 407 20.63 9.90 13.04
C GLY A 407 19.19 10.42 13.03
N GLN A 408 18.38 10.07 12.02
CA GLN A 408 16.95 10.40 12.02
C GLN A 408 16.16 9.45 12.94
N ARG A 409 14.99 9.90 13.39
CA ARG A 409 14.07 9.09 14.19
C ARG A 409 12.74 8.88 13.47
N ILE A 410 12.40 7.62 13.21
CA ILE A 410 11.15 7.21 12.56
C ILE A 410 10.27 6.57 13.62
N TYR A 411 9.09 7.16 13.88
CA TYR A 411 8.20 6.75 14.98
C TYR A 411 8.90 6.64 16.35
N GLY A 412 9.98 7.38 16.57
CA GLY A 412 10.76 7.35 17.83
C GLY A 412 11.82 6.24 17.90
N VAL A 413 12.04 5.48 16.82
CA VAL A 413 13.15 4.53 16.65
C VAL A 413 14.22 5.20 15.79
N GLU A 414 15.49 5.08 16.20
CA GLU A 414 16.61 5.79 15.58
C GLU A 414 17.26 4.99 14.45
N VAL A 415 17.69 5.67 13.38
CA VAL A 415 18.51 5.08 12.31
C VAL A 415 19.97 5.20 12.71
N VAL A 416 20.57 4.10 13.15
CA VAL A 416 21.87 4.11 13.85
C VAL A 416 23.07 3.88 12.94
N GLY A 417 22.88 3.33 11.74
CA GLY A 417 23.97 2.94 10.84
C GLY A 417 23.49 2.31 9.54
N GLY A 418 24.40 1.67 8.80
CA GLY A 418 24.12 0.87 7.59
C GLY A 418 24.34 -0.63 7.80
N ALA A 419 24.42 -1.40 6.72
CA ALA A 419 24.63 -2.87 6.80
C ALA A 419 25.85 -3.27 7.62
N LYS A 420 26.98 -2.59 7.45
CA LYS A 420 28.24 -2.94 8.14
C LYS A 420 28.17 -2.82 9.66
N ASP A 421 27.27 -1.99 10.17
CA ASP A 421 27.09 -1.75 11.59
C ASP A 421 26.18 -2.82 12.25
N LEU A 422 25.56 -3.69 11.44
CA LEU A 422 24.60 -4.70 11.92
C LEU A 422 25.16 -5.58 13.03
N PRO A 423 26.35 -6.20 12.93
CA PRO A 423 26.83 -7.07 13.99
C PRO A 423 27.09 -6.33 15.31
N LEU A 424 27.60 -5.09 15.23
CA LEU A 424 27.87 -4.26 16.40
C LEU A 424 26.55 -3.86 17.09
N VAL A 425 25.59 -3.36 16.32
CA VAL A 425 24.28 -2.92 16.83
C VAL A 425 23.48 -4.10 17.38
N ALA A 426 23.56 -5.26 16.72
CA ALA A 426 22.92 -6.48 17.19
C ALA A 426 23.43 -6.90 18.57
N ALA A 427 24.75 -6.85 18.79
CA ALA A 427 25.36 -7.16 20.08
C ALA A 427 25.06 -6.09 21.15
N GLU A 428 25.20 -4.80 20.84
CA GLU A 428 24.98 -3.70 21.78
C GLU A 428 23.52 -3.58 22.26
N ARG A 429 22.57 -3.96 21.40
CA ARG A 429 21.13 -3.82 21.66
C ARG A 429 20.44 -5.15 21.95
N GLU A 430 21.20 -6.23 22.14
CA GLU A 430 20.73 -7.59 22.41
C GLU A 430 19.61 -8.04 21.44
N VAL A 431 19.79 -7.76 20.15
CA VAL A 431 18.74 -7.96 19.13
C VAL A 431 18.39 -9.44 19.00
N ALA A 432 17.09 -9.76 19.07
CA ALA A 432 16.59 -11.12 18.94
C ALA A 432 16.31 -11.52 17.49
N GLU A 433 15.94 -10.58 16.61
CA GLU A 433 15.79 -10.82 15.18
C GLU A 433 16.00 -9.54 14.34
N VAL A 434 16.47 -9.71 13.11
CA VAL A 434 16.55 -8.67 12.08
C VAL A 434 15.35 -8.82 11.14
N ILE A 435 14.60 -7.74 10.92
CA ILE A 435 13.56 -7.70 9.89
C ILE A 435 13.98 -6.78 8.75
N VAL A 436 14.14 -7.34 7.56
CA VAL A 436 14.39 -6.59 6.32
C VAL A 436 13.06 -6.03 5.81
N ALA A 437 12.93 -4.71 5.91
CA ALA A 437 11.77 -3.94 5.49
C ALA A 437 12.01 -3.21 4.17
N MET A 438 12.58 -3.94 3.20
CA MET A 438 12.85 -3.47 1.84
C MET A 438 12.27 -4.47 0.82
N PRO A 439 10.99 -4.35 0.43
CA PRO A 439 10.33 -5.30 -0.47
C PRO A 439 10.98 -5.46 -1.85
N ARG A 440 11.82 -4.49 -2.28
CA ARG A 440 12.56 -4.50 -3.55
C ARG A 440 14.07 -4.54 -3.32
N ILE A 441 14.51 -5.23 -2.28
CA ILE A 441 15.94 -5.39 -2.00
C ILE A 441 16.59 -6.27 -3.08
N GLY A 442 17.76 -5.88 -3.58
CA GLY A 442 18.55 -6.74 -4.46
C GLY A 442 19.11 -7.95 -3.70
N GLY A 443 19.14 -9.12 -4.34
CA GLY A 443 19.56 -10.36 -3.70
C GLY A 443 20.97 -10.33 -3.10
N ASP A 444 21.90 -9.57 -3.70
CA ASP A 444 23.27 -9.43 -3.18
C ASP A 444 23.32 -8.71 -1.84
N LEU A 445 22.55 -7.62 -1.69
CA LEU A 445 22.44 -6.89 -0.43
C LEU A 445 21.73 -7.73 0.62
N LEU A 446 20.67 -8.48 0.25
CA LEU A 446 19.99 -9.37 1.18
C LEU A 446 20.93 -10.48 1.69
N ARG A 447 21.75 -11.08 0.82
CA ARG A 447 22.78 -12.05 1.25
C ARG A 447 23.80 -11.44 2.20
N GLN A 448 24.24 -10.21 1.93
CA GLN A 448 25.15 -9.50 2.80
C GLN A 448 24.53 -9.33 4.20
N ILE A 449 23.26 -8.92 4.28
CA ILE A 449 22.54 -8.76 5.55
C ILE A 449 22.38 -10.10 6.26
N VAL A 450 22.02 -11.17 5.54
CA VAL A 450 21.90 -12.52 6.10
C VAL A 450 23.24 -12.98 6.69
N ALA A 451 24.33 -12.86 5.93
CA ALA A 451 25.67 -13.23 6.38
C ALA A 451 26.13 -12.43 7.61
N LEU A 452 25.87 -11.11 7.64
CA LEU A 452 26.20 -10.25 8.78
C LEU A 452 25.34 -10.58 10.01
N SER A 453 24.07 -10.92 9.82
CA SER A 453 23.17 -11.30 10.92
C SER A 453 23.54 -12.66 11.50
N GLU A 454 23.92 -13.62 10.65
CA GLU A 454 24.43 -14.93 11.08
C GLU A 454 25.74 -14.79 11.86
N ALA A 455 26.67 -13.95 11.40
CA ALA A 455 27.90 -13.66 12.14
C ALA A 455 27.61 -13.05 13.53
N ALA A 456 26.47 -12.38 13.68
CA ALA A 456 25.97 -11.85 14.96
C ALA A 456 25.11 -12.83 15.76
N GLY A 457 24.81 -14.03 15.24
CA GLY A 457 23.94 -15.02 15.89
C GLY A 457 22.45 -14.65 15.89
N VAL A 458 22.01 -13.78 14.98
CA VAL A 458 20.63 -13.24 14.95
C VAL A 458 19.88 -13.75 13.72
N ALA A 459 18.63 -14.21 13.92
CA ALA A 459 17.77 -14.69 12.84
C ALA A 459 17.27 -13.53 11.95
N VAL A 460 17.16 -13.79 10.64
CA VAL A 460 16.69 -12.80 9.67
C VAL A 460 15.31 -13.18 9.12
N ARG A 461 14.42 -12.19 9.07
CA ARG A 461 13.12 -12.26 8.41
C ARG A 461 13.00 -11.11 7.42
N THR A 462 12.16 -11.27 6.42
CA THR A 462 11.94 -10.25 5.39
C THR A 462 10.46 -10.00 5.15
N LEU A 463 10.13 -8.78 4.71
CA LEU A 463 8.85 -8.51 4.08
C LEU A 463 8.89 -9.02 2.62
N PRO A 464 7.83 -9.71 2.16
CA PRO A 464 7.74 -10.18 0.79
C PRO A 464 7.64 -8.99 -0.20
N ALA A 465 7.97 -9.26 -1.46
CA ALA A 465 7.90 -8.29 -2.55
C ALA A 465 6.44 -7.86 -2.86
N VAL A 466 6.28 -6.70 -3.50
CA VAL A 466 4.96 -6.05 -3.73
C VAL A 466 4.07 -6.82 -4.70
N ASP A 467 4.65 -7.61 -5.60
CA ASP A 467 3.95 -8.52 -6.52
C ASP A 467 3.38 -9.78 -5.83
N GLU A 468 3.97 -10.21 -4.70
CA GLU A 468 3.33 -11.19 -3.79
C GLU A 468 2.22 -10.54 -2.93
N LEU A 469 2.16 -9.20 -2.89
CA LEU A 469 1.19 -8.41 -2.12
C LEU A 469 -0.01 -8.03 -3.00
N LEU A 470 -0.89 -8.98 -3.26
CA LEU A 470 -2.20 -8.72 -3.92
C LEU A 470 -3.15 -7.84 -3.08
N ASP A 471 -2.84 -7.63 -1.79
CA ASP A 471 -3.52 -6.65 -0.94
C ASP A 471 -2.55 -5.50 -0.59
N GLU A 472 -2.97 -4.25 -0.83
CA GLU A 472 -2.22 -3.00 -0.58
C GLU A 472 -1.94 -2.69 0.91
N THR A 473 -2.05 -3.67 1.81
CA THR A 473 -1.87 -3.46 3.26
C THR A 473 -0.65 -4.20 3.80
N VAL A 474 0.34 -3.43 4.26
CA VAL A 474 1.51 -3.95 4.99
C VAL A 474 1.04 -4.41 6.38
N SER A 475 1.16 -5.72 6.65
CA SER A 475 0.81 -6.34 7.93
C SER A 475 2.00 -7.08 8.51
N VAL A 476 2.25 -6.95 9.82
CA VAL A 476 3.36 -7.65 10.51
C VAL A 476 3.22 -9.17 10.42
N ASN A 477 1.99 -9.68 10.29
CA ASN A 477 1.74 -11.11 10.11
C ASN A 477 2.31 -11.67 8.80
N ARG A 478 2.70 -10.81 7.84
CA ARG A 478 3.32 -11.22 6.57
C ARG A 478 4.84 -11.29 6.62
N VAL A 479 5.48 -10.88 7.72
CA VAL A 479 6.92 -11.04 7.90
C VAL A 479 7.24 -12.54 7.93
N ARG A 480 8.12 -13.00 7.06
CA ARG A 480 8.47 -14.43 6.92
C ARG A 480 9.99 -14.64 6.99
N PRO A 481 10.47 -15.85 7.35
CA PRO A 481 11.89 -16.18 7.19
C PRO A 481 12.35 -15.90 5.75
N VAL A 482 13.61 -15.50 5.62
CA VAL A 482 14.24 -15.34 4.31
C VAL A 482 14.27 -16.69 3.62
N ARG A 483 13.84 -16.74 2.37
CA ARG A 483 13.89 -17.91 1.51
C ARG A 483 14.99 -17.75 0.47
N VAL A 484 15.45 -18.86 -0.08
CA VAL A 484 16.49 -18.85 -1.12
C VAL A 484 16.03 -18.13 -2.39
N GLU A 485 14.72 -18.11 -2.66
CA GLU A 485 14.10 -17.33 -3.72
C GLU A 485 14.30 -15.82 -3.55
N ASP A 486 14.37 -15.33 -2.30
CA ASP A 486 14.60 -13.91 -2.03
C ASP A 486 16.06 -13.51 -2.29
N LEU A 487 16.98 -14.49 -2.35
CA LEU A 487 18.41 -14.28 -2.59
C LEU A 487 18.77 -14.27 -4.09
N LEU A 488 17.79 -14.36 -4.99
CA LEU A 488 18.02 -14.30 -6.43
C LEU A 488 18.73 -12.99 -6.81
N ARG A 489 19.80 -13.10 -7.62
CA ARG A 489 20.67 -11.96 -8.00
C ARG A 489 20.07 -11.08 -9.10
N ARG A 490 18.75 -10.86 -9.09
CA ARG A 490 18.06 -10.01 -10.06
C ARG A 490 17.01 -9.13 -9.37
N GLU A 491 16.84 -7.91 -9.88
CA GLU A 491 15.82 -7.01 -9.36
C GLU A 491 14.42 -7.44 -9.85
N PRO A 492 13.38 -7.34 -9.01
CA PRO A 492 12.01 -7.61 -9.42
C PRO A 492 11.59 -6.73 -10.61
N ILE A 493 11.06 -7.34 -11.65
CA ILE A 493 10.74 -6.67 -12.91
C ILE A 493 9.37 -5.99 -12.82
N ALA A 494 9.30 -4.68 -13.06
CA ALA A 494 8.04 -3.96 -13.23
C ALA A 494 7.49 -4.12 -14.66
N ILE A 495 6.64 -5.13 -14.87
CA ILE A 495 6.06 -5.44 -16.19
C ILE A 495 4.73 -4.68 -16.37
N PRO A 496 4.54 -3.92 -17.48
CA PRO A 496 3.30 -3.19 -17.72
C PRO A 496 2.09 -4.12 -17.85
N GLU A 497 1.03 -3.85 -17.07
CA GLU A 497 -0.17 -4.70 -17.07
C GLU A 497 -1.09 -4.52 -18.27
N GLY A 498 -1.05 -3.35 -18.93
CA GLY A 498 -1.95 -3.01 -20.04
C GLY A 498 -1.99 -4.07 -21.16
N PRO A 499 -0.85 -4.45 -21.77
CA PRO A 499 -0.83 -5.49 -22.80
C PRO A 499 -1.38 -6.83 -22.32
N MET A 500 -1.01 -7.26 -21.10
CA MET A 500 -1.46 -8.55 -20.54
C MET A 500 -2.97 -8.57 -20.31
N ARG A 501 -3.52 -7.47 -19.78
CA ARG A 501 -4.97 -7.31 -19.61
C ARG A 501 -5.68 -7.36 -20.96
N SER A 502 -5.19 -6.65 -21.97
CA SER A 502 -5.74 -6.68 -23.33
C SER A 502 -5.75 -8.07 -23.98
N LEU A 503 -4.84 -8.97 -23.57
CA LEU A 503 -4.81 -10.36 -24.05
C LEU A 503 -5.94 -11.21 -23.48
N VAL A 504 -6.33 -11.04 -22.20
CA VAL A 504 -7.21 -12.00 -21.49
C VAL A 504 -8.52 -11.43 -21.00
N GLU A 505 -8.63 -10.12 -20.80
CA GLU A 505 -9.81 -9.47 -20.22
C GLU A 505 -11.06 -9.76 -21.06
N GLY A 506 -12.13 -10.17 -20.40
CA GLY A 506 -13.41 -10.49 -21.03
C GLY A 506 -13.44 -11.77 -21.89
N ARG A 507 -12.32 -12.50 -22.03
CA ARG A 507 -12.20 -13.67 -22.92
C ARG A 507 -12.36 -15.00 -22.19
N THR A 508 -12.64 -16.05 -22.96
CA THR A 508 -12.47 -17.45 -22.56
C THR A 508 -11.01 -17.86 -22.82
N VAL A 509 -10.32 -18.27 -21.76
CA VAL A 509 -8.92 -18.67 -21.83
C VAL A 509 -8.78 -20.14 -21.44
N LEU A 510 -8.18 -20.94 -22.33
CA LEU A 510 -7.86 -22.34 -22.07
C LEU A 510 -6.42 -22.46 -21.59
N VAL A 511 -6.22 -23.17 -20.48
CA VAL A 511 -4.89 -23.55 -19.98
C VAL A 511 -4.81 -25.07 -19.96
N THR A 512 -3.93 -25.64 -20.79
CA THR A 512 -3.61 -27.09 -20.71
C THR A 512 -2.46 -27.32 -19.74
N GLY A 513 -2.48 -28.43 -19.00
CA GLY A 513 -1.53 -28.64 -17.90
C GLY A 513 -1.82 -27.72 -16.71
N ALA A 514 -3.09 -27.37 -16.51
CA ALA A 514 -3.54 -26.38 -15.53
C ALA A 514 -3.16 -26.72 -14.08
N GLY A 515 -2.96 -28.00 -13.76
CA GLY A 515 -2.53 -28.45 -12.43
C GLY A 515 -1.02 -28.31 -12.19
N GLY A 516 -0.23 -28.03 -13.22
CA GLY A 516 1.22 -27.87 -13.11
C GLY A 516 1.64 -26.57 -12.41
N SER A 517 2.93 -26.45 -12.06
CA SER A 517 3.46 -25.23 -11.40
C SER A 517 3.26 -23.96 -12.22
N ILE A 518 3.50 -24.01 -13.53
CA ILE A 518 3.29 -22.87 -14.45
C ILE A 518 1.81 -22.72 -14.79
N GLY A 519 1.10 -23.82 -15.07
CA GLY A 519 -0.32 -23.81 -15.41
C GLY A 519 -1.19 -23.21 -14.30
N SER A 520 -1.00 -23.62 -13.06
CA SER A 520 -1.78 -23.10 -11.93
C SER A 520 -1.52 -21.62 -11.68
N GLU A 521 -0.28 -21.16 -11.88
CA GLU A 521 0.05 -19.73 -11.78
C GLU A 521 -0.54 -18.92 -12.94
N LEU A 522 -0.54 -19.46 -14.16
CA LEU A 522 -1.26 -18.87 -15.30
C LEU A 522 -2.73 -18.67 -14.94
N CYS A 523 -3.40 -19.70 -14.41
CA CYS A 523 -4.80 -19.60 -14.00
C CYS A 523 -5.03 -18.48 -12.99
N ARG A 524 -4.16 -18.34 -11.97
CA ARG A 524 -4.24 -17.26 -10.98
C ARG A 524 -4.09 -15.87 -11.61
N GLN A 525 -3.07 -15.67 -12.44
CA GLN A 525 -2.81 -14.36 -13.04
C GLN A 525 -3.85 -13.99 -14.11
N ILE A 526 -4.26 -14.94 -14.95
CA ILE A 526 -5.34 -14.76 -15.94
C ILE A 526 -6.66 -14.35 -15.24
N ALA A 527 -6.99 -14.99 -14.11
CA ALA A 527 -8.16 -14.63 -13.33
C ALA A 527 -8.06 -13.19 -12.77
N SER A 528 -6.90 -12.82 -12.22
CA SER A 528 -6.66 -11.47 -11.68
C SER A 528 -6.72 -10.36 -12.74
N LEU A 529 -6.42 -10.69 -14.01
CA LEU A 529 -6.45 -9.77 -15.15
C LEU A 529 -7.84 -9.61 -15.77
N GLY A 530 -8.87 -10.28 -15.22
CA GLY A 530 -10.27 -10.06 -15.61
C GLY A 530 -10.76 -10.95 -16.75
N ALA A 531 -10.21 -12.16 -16.90
CA ALA A 531 -10.78 -13.14 -17.83
C ALA A 531 -12.25 -13.44 -17.48
N ARG A 532 -13.09 -13.61 -18.51
CA ARG A 532 -14.52 -13.95 -18.32
C ARG A 532 -14.67 -15.40 -17.89
N ARG A 533 -13.93 -16.29 -18.56
CA ARG A 533 -13.95 -17.72 -18.32
C ARG A 533 -12.55 -18.31 -18.42
N ILE A 534 -12.23 -19.25 -17.52
CA ILE A 534 -10.99 -20.02 -17.56
C ILE A 534 -11.33 -21.50 -17.65
N VAL A 535 -10.82 -22.16 -18.69
CA VAL A 535 -10.94 -23.60 -18.90
C VAL A 535 -9.63 -24.25 -18.43
N LEU A 536 -9.73 -25.07 -17.38
CA LEU A 536 -8.63 -25.79 -16.76
C LEU A 536 -8.59 -27.20 -17.35
N PHE A 537 -7.68 -27.46 -18.28
CA PHE A 537 -7.55 -28.76 -18.94
C PHE A 537 -6.33 -29.50 -18.39
N GLU A 538 -6.56 -30.60 -17.69
CA GLU A 538 -5.52 -31.34 -16.98
C GLU A 538 -5.85 -32.84 -16.93
N ARG A 539 -4.84 -33.69 -17.08
CA ARG A 539 -5.02 -35.14 -16.98
C ARG A 539 -5.05 -35.60 -15.53
N ALA A 540 -4.21 -34.99 -14.69
CA ALA A 540 -4.11 -35.32 -13.29
C ALA A 540 -5.29 -34.72 -12.50
N GLU A 541 -6.21 -35.59 -12.07
CA GLU A 541 -7.43 -35.21 -11.33
C GLU A 541 -7.12 -34.40 -10.06
N THR A 542 -6.21 -34.86 -9.21
CA THR A 542 -5.92 -34.19 -7.93
C THR A 542 -5.32 -32.78 -8.11
N PRO A 543 -4.29 -32.56 -8.95
CA PRO A 543 -3.83 -31.22 -9.28
C PRO A 543 -4.95 -30.32 -9.85
N LEU A 544 -5.81 -30.85 -10.71
CA LEU A 544 -6.95 -30.12 -11.28
C LEU A 544 -7.93 -29.66 -10.20
N PHE A 545 -8.28 -30.54 -9.26
CA PHE A 545 -9.16 -30.22 -8.13
C PHE A 545 -8.63 -29.03 -7.34
N TYR A 546 -7.35 -29.02 -6.97
CA TYR A 546 -6.78 -27.94 -6.17
C TYR A 546 -6.76 -26.60 -6.90
N VAL A 547 -6.43 -26.58 -8.19
CA VAL A 547 -6.45 -25.32 -8.96
C VAL A 547 -7.88 -24.82 -9.21
N ASP A 548 -8.86 -25.71 -9.40
CA ASP A 548 -10.28 -25.34 -9.52
C ASP A 548 -10.80 -24.73 -8.22
N GLU A 549 -10.59 -25.40 -7.08
CA GLU A 549 -11.02 -24.92 -5.76
C GLU A 549 -10.38 -23.57 -5.42
N GLU A 550 -9.07 -23.44 -5.65
CA GLU A 550 -8.34 -22.20 -5.40
C GLU A 550 -8.88 -21.05 -6.26
N THR A 551 -9.02 -21.27 -7.57
CA THR A 551 -9.43 -20.23 -8.52
C THR A 551 -10.84 -19.74 -8.21
N ARG A 552 -11.79 -20.65 -7.97
CA ARG A 552 -13.18 -20.29 -7.60
C ARG A 552 -13.25 -19.52 -6.29
N ARG A 553 -12.48 -19.94 -5.28
CA ARG A 553 -12.48 -19.30 -3.95
C ARG A 553 -11.90 -17.89 -3.99
N ARG A 554 -10.82 -17.68 -4.74
CA ARG A 554 -10.12 -16.40 -4.81
C ARG A 554 -10.75 -15.41 -5.79
N PHE A 555 -11.35 -15.91 -6.87
CA PHE A 555 -11.87 -15.09 -7.98
C PHE A 555 -13.33 -15.46 -8.29
N PRO A 556 -14.29 -15.13 -7.41
CA PRO A 556 -15.70 -15.53 -7.57
C PRO A 556 -16.39 -14.90 -8.80
N GLY A 557 -15.80 -13.86 -9.40
CA GLY A 557 -16.31 -13.22 -10.61
C GLY A 557 -15.88 -13.87 -11.93
N VAL A 558 -15.01 -14.89 -11.89
CA VAL A 558 -14.50 -15.58 -13.08
C VAL A 558 -15.21 -16.94 -13.22
N GLU A 559 -15.74 -17.24 -14.39
CA GLU A 559 -16.33 -18.55 -14.66
C GLU A 559 -15.22 -19.60 -14.84
N VAL A 560 -15.16 -20.59 -13.96
CA VAL A 560 -14.15 -21.66 -14.03
C VAL A 560 -14.79 -22.94 -14.56
N VAL A 561 -14.15 -23.57 -15.54
CA VAL A 561 -14.54 -24.88 -16.10
C VAL A 561 -13.38 -25.85 -15.95
N ALA A 562 -13.52 -26.85 -15.08
CA ALA A 562 -12.54 -27.91 -14.92
C ALA A 562 -12.81 -29.07 -15.89
N VAL A 563 -11.81 -29.45 -16.68
CA VAL A 563 -11.88 -30.53 -17.67
C VAL A 563 -10.76 -31.52 -17.39
N VAL A 564 -11.14 -32.72 -16.92
CA VAL A 564 -10.24 -33.86 -16.87
C VAL A 564 -10.07 -34.37 -18.29
N GLY A 565 -8.88 -34.24 -18.87
CA GLY A 565 -8.62 -34.60 -20.26
C GLY A 565 -7.15 -34.82 -20.55
N ASP A 566 -6.86 -35.64 -21.56
CA ASP A 566 -5.50 -35.89 -22.03
C ASP A 566 -5.26 -35.15 -23.36
N VAL A 567 -4.15 -34.41 -23.44
CA VAL A 567 -3.76 -33.72 -24.68
C VAL A 567 -3.37 -34.69 -25.79
N THR A 568 -3.05 -35.95 -25.45
CA THR A 568 -2.73 -36.99 -26.44
C THR A 568 -3.97 -37.64 -27.07
N ASP A 569 -5.15 -37.46 -26.46
CA ASP A 569 -6.44 -37.95 -26.98
C ASP A 569 -7.11 -36.87 -27.83
N GLU A 570 -7.14 -37.10 -29.13
CA GLU A 570 -7.79 -36.23 -30.12
C GLU A 570 -9.25 -35.98 -29.78
N GLY A 571 -9.99 -37.02 -29.34
CA GLY A 571 -11.39 -36.86 -28.96
C GLY A 571 -11.56 -35.94 -27.75
N SER A 572 -10.68 -36.03 -26.75
CA SER A 572 -10.70 -35.17 -25.57
C SER A 572 -10.40 -33.70 -25.94
N VAL A 573 -9.40 -33.47 -26.79
CA VAL A 573 -9.03 -32.13 -27.25
C VAL A 573 -10.17 -31.52 -28.06
N SER A 574 -10.65 -32.21 -29.10
CA SER A 574 -11.71 -31.69 -29.99
C SER A 574 -12.99 -31.37 -29.22
N ARG A 575 -13.46 -32.27 -28.33
CA ARG A 575 -14.66 -31.99 -27.50
C ARG A 575 -14.49 -30.77 -26.60
N CYS A 576 -13.29 -30.55 -26.03
CA CYS A 576 -13.03 -29.38 -25.20
C CYS A 576 -13.07 -28.09 -26.02
N PHE A 577 -12.40 -28.09 -27.17
CA PHE A 577 -12.33 -26.95 -28.08
C PHE A 577 -13.72 -26.60 -28.65
N GLU A 578 -14.46 -27.60 -29.15
CA GLU A 578 -15.82 -27.44 -29.68
C GLU A 578 -16.79 -26.88 -28.64
N ARG A 579 -16.74 -27.40 -27.40
CA ARG A 579 -17.68 -27.00 -26.34
C ARG A 579 -17.37 -25.63 -25.76
N GLU A 580 -16.09 -25.34 -25.53
CA GLU A 580 -15.69 -24.15 -24.77
C GLU A 580 -15.32 -22.95 -25.65
N GLN A 581 -15.01 -23.17 -26.93
CA GLN A 581 -14.69 -22.11 -27.91
C GLN A 581 -13.69 -21.08 -27.34
N PRO A 582 -12.47 -21.50 -26.94
CA PRO A 582 -11.51 -20.59 -26.32
C PRO A 582 -11.02 -19.53 -27.33
N GLN A 583 -10.86 -18.27 -26.89
CA GLN A 583 -10.22 -17.24 -27.70
C GLN A 583 -8.70 -17.22 -27.53
N VAL A 584 -8.21 -17.61 -26.35
CA VAL A 584 -6.77 -17.65 -26.03
C VAL A 584 -6.41 -18.99 -25.43
N VAL A 585 -5.29 -19.57 -25.87
CA VAL A 585 -4.80 -20.87 -25.39
C VAL A 585 -3.39 -20.72 -24.84
N PHE A 586 -3.16 -21.15 -23.61
CA PHE A 586 -1.84 -21.38 -23.04
C PHE A 586 -1.56 -22.88 -22.96
N HIS A 587 -0.57 -23.34 -23.71
CA HIS A 587 -0.19 -24.75 -23.73
C HIS A 587 0.98 -25.02 -22.78
N ALA A 588 0.67 -25.50 -21.56
CA ALA A 588 1.64 -25.81 -20.51
C ALA A 588 1.78 -27.33 -20.22
N ALA A 589 0.96 -28.18 -20.85
CA ALA A 589 1.04 -29.63 -20.67
C ALA A 589 2.30 -30.20 -21.35
N ALA A 590 3.18 -30.80 -20.56
CA ALA A 590 4.41 -31.45 -21.05
C ALA A 590 4.99 -32.43 -20.04
N GLN A 591 5.78 -33.39 -20.51
CA GLN A 591 6.75 -34.11 -19.70
C GLN A 591 8.08 -33.33 -19.69
N LYS A 592 8.56 -32.96 -18.50
CA LYS A 592 9.71 -32.05 -18.32
C LYS A 592 10.96 -32.69 -17.70
N HIS A 593 10.85 -33.87 -17.10
CA HIS A 593 11.94 -34.48 -16.33
C HIS A 593 12.90 -35.23 -17.25
N VAL A 594 14.08 -34.64 -17.51
CA VAL A 594 15.09 -35.23 -18.42
C VAL A 594 15.35 -36.72 -18.14
N PRO A 595 15.66 -37.17 -16.90
CA PRO A 595 15.93 -38.58 -16.66
C PRO A 595 14.74 -39.51 -16.96
N LEU A 596 13.52 -39.04 -16.67
CA LEU A 596 12.31 -39.81 -16.95
C LEU A 596 12.01 -39.84 -18.45
N SER A 597 12.27 -38.75 -19.17
CA SER A 597 12.11 -38.69 -20.62
C SER A 597 13.13 -39.56 -21.36
N GLU A 598 14.36 -39.64 -20.86
CA GLU A 598 15.35 -40.59 -21.37
C GLU A 598 14.91 -42.05 -21.15
N ALA A 599 14.31 -42.34 -20.00
CA ALA A 599 13.82 -43.69 -19.70
C ALA A 599 12.49 -44.05 -20.39
N ASN A 600 11.72 -43.06 -20.84
CA ASN A 600 10.36 -43.24 -21.37
C ASN A 600 10.16 -42.43 -22.66
N VAL A 601 10.90 -42.79 -23.71
CA VAL A 601 11.01 -41.99 -24.94
C VAL A 601 9.66 -41.87 -25.62
N ALA A 602 8.97 -43.00 -25.87
CA ALA A 602 7.65 -42.99 -26.50
C ALA A 602 6.65 -42.12 -25.73
N ALA A 603 6.58 -42.24 -24.40
CA ALA A 603 5.65 -41.46 -23.58
C ALA A 603 5.92 -39.94 -23.65
N THR A 604 7.20 -39.55 -23.74
CA THR A 604 7.58 -38.14 -23.96
C THR A 604 7.19 -37.67 -25.36
N VAL A 605 7.38 -38.49 -26.40
CA VAL A 605 6.92 -38.17 -27.77
C VAL A 605 5.41 -38.00 -27.82
N TRP A 606 4.63 -38.92 -27.23
CA TRP A 606 3.18 -38.82 -27.15
C TRP A 606 2.73 -37.49 -26.53
N THR A 607 3.31 -37.11 -25.39
CA THR A 607 2.88 -35.90 -24.68
C THR A 607 3.37 -34.62 -25.36
N ASN A 608 4.67 -34.53 -25.64
CA ASN A 608 5.33 -33.29 -26.06
C ASN A 608 5.24 -33.03 -27.58
N VAL A 609 5.09 -34.09 -28.41
CA VAL A 609 4.98 -33.95 -29.87
C VAL A 609 3.53 -34.07 -30.30
N ARG A 610 2.90 -35.23 -30.08
CA ARG A 610 1.50 -35.43 -30.51
C ARG A 610 0.54 -34.51 -29.75
N GLY A 611 0.68 -34.41 -28.43
CA GLY A 611 -0.18 -33.55 -27.62
C GLY A 611 -0.13 -32.09 -28.09
N THR A 612 1.07 -31.57 -28.37
CA THR A 612 1.25 -30.23 -28.93
C THR A 612 0.64 -30.10 -30.32
N ARG A 613 0.84 -31.08 -31.21
CA ARG A 613 0.23 -31.08 -32.55
C ARG A 613 -1.30 -31.03 -32.49
N LEU A 614 -1.92 -31.87 -31.68
CA LEU A 614 -3.39 -31.94 -31.56
C LEU A 614 -3.98 -30.65 -31.01
N VAL A 615 -3.38 -30.10 -29.94
CA VAL A 615 -3.85 -28.86 -29.32
C VAL A 615 -3.63 -27.64 -30.23
N ALA A 616 -2.49 -27.59 -30.94
CA ALA A 616 -2.24 -26.53 -31.92
C ALA A 616 -3.19 -26.62 -33.13
N GLN A 617 -3.44 -27.82 -33.66
CA GLN A 617 -4.37 -28.02 -34.77
C GLN A 617 -5.80 -27.63 -34.39
N ALA A 618 -6.30 -28.10 -33.24
CA ALA A 618 -7.63 -27.72 -32.76
C ALA A 618 -7.78 -26.20 -32.56
N ALA A 619 -6.70 -25.52 -32.18
CA ALA A 619 -6.67 -24.07 -32.06
C ALA A 619 -6.71 -23.37 -33.44
N VAL A 620 -6.07 -23.93 -34.45
CA VAL A 620 -6.18 -23.46 -35.84
C VAL A 620 -7.61 -23.65 -36.36
N ASP A 621 -8.19 -24.83 -36.14
CA ASP A 621 -9.50 -25.21 -36.69
C ASP A 621 -10.65 -24.32 -36.16
N ILE A 622 -10.57 -23.89 -34.89
CA ILE A 622 -11.53 -22.96 -34.28
C ILE A 622 -11.18 -21.48 -34.53
N GLY A 623 -9.94 -21.19 -34.96
CA GLY A 623 -9.50 -19.82 -35.23
C GLY A 623 -9.28 -19.00 -33.96
N VAL A 624 -8.53 -19.53 -32.99
CA VAL A 624 -8.19 -18.80 -31.75
C VAL A 624 -7.46 -17.50 -32.06
N GLU A 625 -7.64 -16.45 -31.25
CA GLU A 625 -6.96 -15.16 -31.41
C GLU A 625 -5.46 -15.26 -31.08
N ALA A 626 -5.13 -16.05 -30.06
CA ALA A 626 -3.76 -16.24 -29.59
C ALA A 626 -3.51 -17.65 -29.03
N PHE A 627 -2.40 -18.24 -29.45
CA PHE A 627 -1.88 -19.51 -28.95
C PHE A 627 -0.46 -19.31 -28.42
N ILE A 628 -0.25 -19.59 -27.14
CA ILE A 628 1.04 -19.42 -26.46
C ILE A 628 1.56 -20.79 -26.07
N PHE A 629 2.68 -21.20 -26.69
CA PHE A 629 3.39 -22.42 -26.37
C PHE A 629 4.51 -22.17 -25.36
N ILE A 630 4.42 -22.84 -24.21
CA ILE A 630 5.43 -22.75 -23.15
C ILE A 630 6.56 -23.72 -23.50
N SER A 631 7.72 -23.18 -23.86
CA SER A 631 8.95 -23.92 -24.16
C SER A 631 10.02 -23.71 -23.08
N THR A 632 11.24 -24.18 -23.32
CA THR A 632 12.34 -24.22 -22.35
C THR A 632 13.67 -23.95 -23.05
N ASP A 633 14.63 -23.40 -22.32
CA ASP A 633 16.06 -23.33 -22.71
C ASP A 633 16.62 -24.68 -23.24
N LYS A 634 16.17 -25.81 -22.71
CA LYS A 634 16.61 -27.16 -23.15
C LYS A 634 16.19 -27.54 -24.58
N ALA A 635 15.29 -26.77 -25.19
CA ALA A 635 14.95 -26.91 -26.61
C ALA A 635 16.02 -26.29 -27.53
N VAL A 636 16.90 -25.45 -26.97
CA VAL A 636 18.04 -24.84 -27.66
C VAL A 636 19.19 -25.85 -27.71
N ASP A 637 19.65 -26.13 -28.94
CA ASP A 637 20.69 -27.13 -29.24
C ASP A 637 20.55 -28.40 -28.39
N PRO A 638 19.40 -29.10 -28.49
CA PRO A 638 18.97 -30.04 -27.47
C PRO A 638 19.96 -31.20 -27.34
N SER A 639 20.31 -31.57 -26.10
CA SER A 639 21.17 -32.73 -25.79
C SER A 639 20.42 -33.89 -25.17
N SER A 640 19.09 -33.77 -25.04
CA SER A 640 18.22 -34.76 -24.39
C SER A 640 16.93 -34.97 -25.18
N ILE A 641 16.28 -36.12 -24.97
CA ILE A 641 14.97 -36.47 -25.53
C ILE A 641 13.91 -35.41 -25.18
N MET A 642 13.91 -34.94 -23.93
CA MET A 642 12.99 -33.90 -23.49
C MET A 642 13.19 -32.60 -24.28
N GLY A 643 14.45 -32.15 -24.41
CA GLY A 643 14.79 -30.97 -25.19
C GLY A 643 14.41 -31.12 -26.67
N ALA A 644 14.76 -32.25 -27.29
CA ALA A 644 14.48 -32.51 -28.71
C ALA A 644 12.98 -32.51 -29.01
N THR A 645 12.17 -33.16 -28.17
CA THR A 645 10.71 -33.15 -28.35
C THR A 645 10.09 -31.76 -28.16
N LYS A 646 10.63 -30.94 -27.25
CA LYS A 646 10.21 -29.53 -27.11
C LYS A 646 10.58 -28.70 -28.34
N ARG A 647 11.78 -28.86 -28.89
CA ARG A 647 12.22 -28.20 -30.14
C ARG A 647 11.30 -28.54 -31.32
N ILE A 648 10.95 -29.82 -31.48
CA ILE A 648 9.96 -30.25 -32.48
C ILE A 648 8.59 -29.60 -32.21
N GLY A 649 8.18 -29.50 -30.95
CA GLY A 649 6.97 -28.76 -30.56
C GLY A 649 6.98 -27.29 -30.99
N GLU A 650 8.11 -26.59 -30.88
CA GLU A 650 8.25 -25.21 -31.35
C GLU A 650 8.04 -25.12 -32.87
N GLU A 651 8.62 -26.04 -33.63
CA GLU A 651 8.44 -26.13 -35.08
C GLU A 651 6.98 -26.40 -35.45
N LEU A 652 6.33 -27.35 -34.78
CA LEU A 652 4.91 -27.68 -35.01
C LEU A 652 4.01 -26.47 -34.79
N VAL A 653 4.24 -25.70 -33.71
CA VAL A 653 3.46 -24.50 -33.38
C VAL A 653 3.70 -23.40 -34.42
N ARG A 654 4.94 -23.21 -34.89
CA ARG A 654 5.25 -22.23 -35.94
C ARG A 654 4.60 -22.60 -37.26
N THR A 655 4.67 -23.87 -37.67
CA THR A 655 4.04 -24.36 -38.89
C THR A 655 2.52 -24.24 -38.83
N ALA A 656 1.88 -24.60 -37.71
CA ALA A 656 0.46 -24.39 -37.50
C ALA A 656 0.11 -22.89 -37.60
N GLY A 657 0.90 -22.04 -36.92
CA GLY A 657 0.76 -20.59 -36.93
C GLY A 657 0.85 -19.93 -38.31
N ALA A 658 1.66 -20.48 -39.22
CA ALA A 658 1.79 -19.96 -40.58
C ALA A 658 0.48 -20.05 -41.40
N SER A 659 -0.39 -21.00 -41.03
CA SER A 659 -1.71 -21.21 -41.64
C SER A 659 -2.88 -20.64 -40.82
N ALA A 660 -2.61 -20.10 -39.64
CA ALA A 660 -3.63 -19.66 -38.69
C ALA A 660 -4.06 -18.20 -38.91
N ALA A 661 -5.31 -17.89 -38.54
CA ALA A 661 -5.79 -16.51 -38.51
C ALA A 661 -5.26 -15.72 -37.29
N GLY A 662 -5.03 -16.40 -36.17
CA GLY A 662 -4.51 -15.80 -34.94
C GLY A 662 -2.99 -15.86 -34.81
N ARG A 663 -2.47 -15.32 -33.70
CA ARG A 663 -1.03 -15.34 -33.41
C ARG A 663 -0.62 -16.59 -32.65
N PHE A 664 0.39 -17.29 -33.15
CA PHE A 664 0.99 -18.45 -32.51
C PHE A 664 2.41 -18.06 -32.09
N VAL A 665 2.66 -18.14 -30.78
CA VAL A 665 3.85 -17.58 -30.14
C VAL A 665 4.49 -18.66 -29.28
N VAL A 666 5.82 -18.81 -29.41
CA VAL A 666 6.62 -19.69 -28.56
C VAL A 666 7.31 -18.84 -27.50
N VAL A 667 7.33 -19.30 -26.25
CA VAL A 667 8.03 -18.61 -25.15
C VAL A 667 9.00 -19.56 -24.47
N ARG A 668 10.31 -19.30 -24.60
CA ARG A 668 11.40 -20.03 -23.93
C ARG A 668 11.81 -19.32 -22.64
N PHE A 669 12.05 -20.12 -21.61
CA PHE A 669 12.66 -19.66 -20.36
C PHE A 669 13.46 -20.78 -19.71
N GLY A 670 14.30 -20.39 -18.74
CA GLY A 670 15.14 -21.31 -17.99
C GLY A 670 14.41 -21.98 -16.83
N ASN A 671 15.16 -22.31 -15.78
CA ASN A 671 14.57 -22.95 -14.61
C ASN A 671 13.71 -21.96 -13.81
N VAL A 672 12.71 -22.52 -13.13
CA VAL A 672 11.80 -21.75 -12.28
C VAL A 672 11.84 -22.30 -10.86
N MET A 673 12.07 -21.39 -9.89
CA MET A 673 12.23 -21.72 -8.47
C MET A 673 10.95 -22.26 -7.86
N GLY A 674 11.07 -23.25 -6.98
CA GLY A 674 9.92 -23.83 -6.27
C GLY A 674 8.95 -24.63 -7.15
N SER A 675 9.33 -24.95 -8.40
CA SER A 675 8.51 -25.82 -9.24
C SER A 675 8.55 -27.27 -8.75
N GLN A 676 7.46 -28.01 -8.95
CA GLN A 676 7.35 -29.39 -8.50
C GLN A 676 8.45 -30.26 -9.11
N GLY A 677 9.10 -31.08 -8.26
CA GLY A 677 10.20 -31.95 -8.65
C GLY A 677 11.47 -31.20 -9.09
N SER A 678 11.61 -29.92 -8.74
CA SER A 678 12.83 -29.16 -9.02
C SER A 678 13.98 -29.57 -8.10
N VAL A 679 15.20 -29.21 -8.52
CA VAL A 679 16.43 -29.41 -7.73
C VAL A 679 16.33 -28.80 -6.32
N LEU A 680 15.59 -27.71 -6.18
CA LEU A 680 15.45 -27.02 -4.91
C LEU A 680 14.59 -27.81 -3.91
N GLU A 681 13.50 -28.42 -4.37
CA GLU A 681 12.68 -29.31 -3.54
C GLU A 681 13.47 -30.54 -3.11
N LEU A 682 14.29 -31.10 -4.01
CA LEU A 682 15.18 -32.21 -3.68
C LEU A 682 16.21 -31.81 -2.61
N PHE A 683 16.85 -30.66 -2.74
CA PHE A 683 17.81 -30.19 -1.74
C PHE A 683 17.14 -29.94 -0.39
N ARG A 684 15.93 -29.37 -0.36
CA ARG A 684 15.14 -29.20 0.87
C ARG A 684 14.88 -30.53 1.56
N GLN A 685 14.50 -31.56 0.80
CA GLN A 685 14.29 -32.92 1.33
C GLN A 685 15.58 -33.50 1.88
N GLN A 686 16.69 -33.46 1.11
CA GLN A 686 18.00 -33.96 1.54
C GLN A 686 18.48 -33.30 2.84
N ILE A 687 18.31 -31.98 2.95
CA ILE A 687 18.65 -31.20 4.14
C ILE A 687 17.76 -31.56 5.33
N ALA A 688 16.45 -31.72 5.10
CA ALA A 688 15.49 -32.11 6.13
C ALA A 688 15.83 -33.50 6.70
N ASP A 689 16.19 -34.44 5.83
CA ASP A 689 16.63 -35.80 6.16
C ASP A 689 18.02 -35.85 6.81
N GLY A 690 18.74 -34.72 6.85
CA GLY A 690 20.10 -34.63 7.40
C GLY A 690 21.18 -35.29 6.52
N GLY A 691 20.84 -35.63 5.28
CA GLY A 691 21.76 -36.21 4.31
C GLY A 691 22.56 -35.16 3.55
N PRO A 692 23.64 -35.56 2.85
CA PRO A 692 24.40 -34.63 2.02
C PRO A 692 23.55 -34.12 0.86
N VAL A 693 23.80 -32.87 0.46
CA VAL A 693 23.21 -32.31 -0.75
C VAL A 693 23.97 -32.84 -1.96
N THR A 694 23.27 -33.50 -2.89
CA THR A 694 23.90 -34.10 -4.07
C THR A 694 23.87 -33.15 -5.27
N ILE A 695 25.02 -32.78 -5.78
CA ILE A 695 25.16 -31.91 -6.96
C ILE A 695 25.84 -32.69 -8.07
N THR A 696 25.42 -32.54 -9.32
CA THR A 696 25.98 -33.31 -10.44
C THR A 696 27.39 -32.86 -10.80
N HIS A 697 27.66 -31.55 -10.85
CA HIS A 697 28.99 -31.00 -11.16
C HIS A 697 29.27 -29.69 -10.40
N PRO A 698 30.51 -29.42 -9.94
CA PRO A 698 30.89 -28.20 -9.22
C PRO A 698 30.64 -26.91 -10.01
N ASP A 699 30.93 -26.93 -11.31
CA ASP A 699 30.79 -25.76 -12.19
C ASP A 699 29.40 -25.65 -12.84
N MET A 700 28.41 -26.45 -12.42
CA MET A 700 27.09 -26.42 -13.03
C MET A 700 26.38 -25.08 -12.76
N THR A 701 25.90 -24.44 -13.82
CA THR A 701 25.14 -23.19 -13.75
C THR A 701 23.75 -23.33 -14.35
N ARG A 702 22.76 -22.63 -13.78
CA ARG A 702 21.40 -22.55 -14.33
C ARG A 702 20.83 -21.15 -14.19
N TYR A 703 20.00 -20.78 -15.14
CA TYR A 703 19.18 -19.57 -15.08
C TYR A 703 17.95 -19.81 -14.21
N PHE A 704 17.65 -18.87 -13.30
CA PHE A 704 16.49 -18.97 -12.41
C PHE A 704 15.65 -17.71 -12.42
N MET A 705 14.35 -17.92 -12.32
CA MET A 705 13.38 -16.88 -11.99
C MET A 705 12.27 -17.46 -11.11
N THR A 706 11.41 -16.61 -10.54
CA THR A 706 10.26 -17.07 -9.76
C THR A 706 9.09 -17.49 -10.67
N ILE A 707 8.19 -18.34 -10.17
CA ILE A 707 7.00 -18.78 -10.91
C ILE A 707 6.11 -17.58 -11.30
N PRO A 708 5.79 -16.64 -10.39
CA PRO A 708 4.97 -15.48 -10.74
C PRO A 708 5.61 -14.58 -11.80
N GLU A 709 6.92 -14.34 -11.72
CA GLU A 709 7.66 -13.57 -12.72
C GLU A 709 7.65 -14.25 -14.09
N ALA A 710 7.90 -15.57 -14.14
CA ALA A 710 7.89 -16.34 -15.38
C ALA A 710 6.53 -16.22 -16.08
N VAL A 711 5.45 -16.45 -15.34
CA VAL A 711 4.09 -16.37 -15.87
C VAL A 711 3.74 -14.96 -16.32
N ARG A 712 4.15 -13.93 -15.57
CA ARG A 712 3.88 -12.54 -15.96
C ARG A 712 4.59 -12.19 -17.27
N LEU A 713 5.82 -12.65 -17.47
CA LEU A 713 6.53 -12.49 -18.74
C LEU A 713 5.93 -13.35 -19.87
N ILE A 714 5.44 -14.56 -19.60
CA ILE A 714 4.72 -15.40 -20.59
C ILE A 714 3.46 -14.68 -21.07
N LEU A 715 2.67 -14.11 -20.15
CA LEU A 715 1.49 -13.32 -20.49
C LEU A 715 1.85 -12.08 -21.31
N HIS A 716 2.94 -11.39 -20.93
CA HIS A 716 3.42 -10.23 -21.67
C HIS A 716 3.88 -10.62 -23.09
N ALA A 717 4.66 -11.69 -23.24
CA ALA A 717 5.10 -12.22 -24.54
C ALA A 717 3.91 -12.62 -25.42
N GLY A 718 2.89 -13.29 -24.87
CA GLY A 718 1.66 -13.61 -25.61
C GLY A 718 0.84 -12.38 -26.04
N ALA A 719 0.97 -11.27 -25.31
CA ALA A 719 0.27 -10.03 -25.62
C ALA A 719 0.97 -9.22 -26.72
N VAL A 720 2.30 -9.16 -26.71
CA VAL A 720 3.09 -8.33 -27.64
C VAL A 720 3.65 -9.10 -28.83
N GLY A 721 3.69 -10.44 -28.75
CA GLY A 721 4.30 -11.29 -29.76
C GLY A 721 3.58 -11.29 -31.10
N ARG A 722 4.36 -11.44 -32.16
CA ARG A 722 3.87 -11.53 -33.54
C ARG A 722 3.72 -13.00 -33.94
N PRO A 723 2.90 -13.30 -34.97
CA PRO A 723 2.77 -14.67 -35.46
C PRO A 723 4.12 -15.27 -35.84
N GLY A 724 4.45 -16.42 -35.25
CA GLY A 724 5.69 -17.16 -35.52
C GLY A 724 6.89 -16.75 -34.66
N ASP A 725 6.76 -15.76 -33.77
CA ASP A 725 7.83 -15.32 -32.88
C ASP A 725 8.21 -16.41 -31.87
N ILE A 726 9.52 -16.54 -31.63
CA ILE A 726 10.10 -17.29 -30.52
C ILE A 726 10.64 -16.27 -29.51
N HIS A 727 9.88 -15.99 -28.46
CA HIS A 727 10.34 -15.13 -27.38
C HIS A 727 11.23 -15.89 -26.42
N VAL A 728 12.33 -15.25 -26.02
CA VAL A 728 13.22 -15.74 -24.97
C VAL A 728 13.14 -14.76 -23.81
N LEU A 729 12.77 -15.25 -22.63
CA LEU A 729 12.70 -14.42 -21.44
C LEU A 729 14.10 -13.99 -21.01
N ASN A 730 14.26 -12.73 -20.64
CA ASN A 730 15.51 -12.27 -20.04
C ASN A 730 15.63 -12.86 -18.63
N MET A 731 16.47 -13.89 -18.51
CA MET A 731 16.66 -14.63 -17.26
C MET A 731 17.66 -13.95 -16.29
N GLY A 732 18.38 -12.90 -16.73
CA GLY A 732 19.46 -12.31 -15.95
C GLY A 732 20.72 -13.18 -15.97
N GLN A 733 21.49 -13.17 -14.87
CA GLN A 733 22.75 -13.90 -14.77
C GLN A 733 22.54 -15.37 -14.34
N PRO A 734 23.32 -16.32 -14.89
CA PRO A 734 23.26 -17.71 -14.46
C PRO A 734 23.80 -17.86 -13.03
N ILE A 735 23.23 -18.81 -12.28
CA ILE A 735 23.58 -19.08 -10.87
C ILE A 735 24.24 -20.45 -10.80
N ARG A 736 25.36 -20.55 -10.09
CA ARG A 736 26.00 -21.84 -9.79
C ARG A 736 25.13 -22.65 -8.83
N ILE A 737 24.89 -23.93 -9.17
CA ILE A 737 24.08 -24.82 -8.33
C ILE A 737 24.72 -25.05 -6.96
N VAL A 738 26.05 -25.03 -6.88
CA VAL A 738 26.80 -25.09 -5.61
C VAL A 738 26.50 -23.89 -4.71
N ASP A 739 26.47 -22.68 -5.27
CA ASP A 739 26.15 -21.47 -4.51
C ASP A 739 24.70 -21.54 -4.01
N LEU A 740 23.77 -21.98 -4.86
CA LEU A 740 22.36 -22.16 -4.50
C LEU A 740 22.18 -23.19 -3.36
N ALA A 741 22.86 -24.33 -3.45
CA ALA A 741 22.84 -25.35 -2.41
C ALA A 741 23.41 -24.82 -1.08
N SER A 742 24.52 -24.08 -1.15
CA SER A 742 25.15 -23.46 0.02
C SER A 742 24.24 -22.43 0.69
N ASP A 743 23.58 -21.58 -0.11
CA ASP A 743 22.59 -20.61 0.37
C ASP A 743 21.40 -21.32 1.03
N LEU A 744 20.93 -22.44 0.47
CA LEU A 744 19.83 -23.22 1.04
C LEU A 744 20.23 -23.92 2.35
N ILE A 745 21.41 -24.55 2.41
CA ILE A 745 21.94 -25.19 3.63
C ILE A 745 22.01 -24.16 4.75
N ARG A 746 22.57 -22.98 4.44
CA ARG A 746 22.71 -21.84 5.35
C ARG A 746 21.37 -21.37 5.90
N LEU A 747 20.39 -21.11 5.03
CA LEU A 747 19.05 -20.67 5.46
C LEU A 747 18.25 -21.74 6.21
N SER A 748 18.54 -23.02 5.98
CA SER A 748 17.80 -24.15 6.56
C SER A 748 18.43 -24.69 7.84
N SER A 749 19.68 -24.35 8.12
CA SER A 749 20.43 -24.86 9.28
C SER A 749 20.75 -23.69 10.23
N PRO A 750 20.14 -23.64 11.43
CA PRO A 750 20.53 -22.68 12.47
C PRO A 750 22.03 -22.70 12.71
N ALA A 751 22.64 -21.53 12.95
CA ALA A 751 24.08 -21.37 13.15
C ALA A 751 24.66 -22.47 14.07
N GLY A 752 25.46 -23.37 13.49
CA GLY A 752 26.17 -24.44 14.21
C GLY A 752 25.42 -25.77 14.41
N SER A 753 24.24 -25.97 13.83
CA SER A 753 23.40 -27.16 14.15
C SER A 753 23.59 -28.40 13.26
N ARG A 754 24.03 -28.27 12.00
CA ARG A 754 24.29 -29.40 11.09
C ARG A 754 25.37 -29.06 10.05
N ASP A 755 26.42 -29.88 9.98
CA ASP A 755 27.41 -29.81 8.90
C ASP A 755 26.91 -30.69 7.74
N ILE A 756 26.19 -30.06 6.80
CA ILE A 756 25.62 -30.76 5.64
C ILE A 756 26.65 -30.71 4.51
N ALA A 757 27.25 -31.86 4.20
CA ALA A 757 28.20 -31.97 3.12
C ALA A 757 27.54 -31.82 1.74
N ILE A 758 28.27 -31.24 0.79
CA ILE A 758 27.94 -31.27 -0.63
C ILE A 758 28.73 -32.40 -1.28
N VAL A 759 28.03 -33.32 -1.97
CA VAL A 759 28.63 -34.47 -2.65
C VAL A 759 28.40 -34.37 -4.15
N PHE A 760 29.46 -34.54 -4.93
CA PHE A 760 29.39 -34.52 -6.39
C PHE A 760 29.09 -35.92 -6.95
N THR A 761 28.02 -36.05 -7.74
CA THR A 761 27.53 -37.34 -8.27
C THR A 761 27.86 -37.59 -9.74
N GLY A 762 28.40 -36.59 -10.45
CA GLY A 762 28.68 -36.66 -11.88
C GLY A 762 27.50 -36.21 -12.74
N LEU A 763 27.80 -35.86 -14.01
CA LEU A 763 26.79 -35.47 -14.99
C LEU A 763 25.95 -36.68 -15.41
N ARG A 764 24.64 -36.46 -15.52
CA ARG A 764 23.69 -37.48 -16.00
C ARG A 764 23.60 -37.44 -17.54
N PRO A 765 23.19 -38.54 -18.19
CA PRO A 765 22.99 -38.55 -19.63
C PRO A 765 22.08 -37.42 -20.10
N GLY A 766 22.52 -36.70 -21.14
CA GLY A 766 21.78 -35.59 -21.76
C GLY A 766 21.76 -34.27 -20.99
N GLU A 767 22.42 -34.19 -19.82
CA GLU A 767 22.48 -32.99 -19.00
C GLU A 767 23.66 -32.09 -19.39
N LYS A 768 23.39 -30.78 -19.60
CA LYS A 768 24.43 -29.79 -19.92
C LYS A 768 25.06 -29.20 -18.65
N LEU A 769 26.33 -28.79 -18.75
CA LEU A 769 26.99 -28.04 -17.67
C LEU A 769 26.37 -26.64 -17.51
N GLU A 770 26.19 -25.96 -18.65
CA GLU A 770 25.57 -24.65 -18.78
C GLU A 770 24.48 -24.72 -19.85
N GLU A 771 23.35 -24.06 -19.60
CA GLU A 771 22.27 -23.96 -20.58
C GLU A 771 22.50 -22.71 -21.45
N THR A 772 22.16 -22.77 -22.74
CA THR A 772 22.20 -21.62 -23.65
C THR A 772 20.79 -21.12 -23.92
N LEU A 773 20.64 -19.79 -24.07
CA LEU A 773 19.34 -19.16 -24.33
C LEU A 773 19.03 -19.02 -25.83
N PHE A 774 20.06 -19.06 -26.68
CA PHE A 774 20.00 -18.97 -28.13
C PHE A 774 20.85 -20.08 -28.74
N GLY A 775 20.36 -20.65 -29.85
CA GLY A 775 21.09 -21.68 -30.58
C GLY A 775 22.23 -21.07 -31.41
N THR A 776 23.12 -21.92 -31.92
CA THR A 776 24.20 -21.47 -32.83
C THR A 776 23.68 -20.76 -34.08
N ASP A 777 22.49 -21.16 -34.55
CA ASP A 777 21.87 -20.68 -35.80
C ASP A 777 20.77 -19.62 -35.54
N GLU A 778 20.70 -19.09 -34.32
CA GLU A 778 19.69 -18.11 -33.90
C GLU A 778 20.32 -16.75 -33.57
N GLU A 779 19.78 -15.69 -34.15
CA GLU A 779 20.14 -14.32 -33.79
C GLU A 779 19.23 -13.82 -32.67
N ALA A 780 19.84 -13.29 -31.60
CA ALA A 780 19.13 -12.63 -30.52
C ALA A 780 18.78 -11.19 -30.91
N LEU A 781 17.49 -10.90 -31.03
CA LEU A 781 16.99 -9.56 -31.33
C LEU A 781 16.36 -8.95 -30.09
N GLU A 782 16.74 -7.71 -29.79
CA GLU A 782 16.10 -6.92 -28.75
C GLU A 782 14.67 -6.55 -29.16
N THR A 783 13.80 -6.43 -28.16
CA THR A 783 12.43 -5.92 -28.33
C THR A 783 12.30 -4.57 -27.63
N ASP A 784 11.19 -3.87 -27.85
CA ASP A 784 10.85 -2.66 -27.10
C ASP A 784 10.71 -2.92 -25.58
N SER A 785 10.67 -4.19 -25.16
CA SER A 785 10.67 -4.62 -23.77
C SER A 785 12.04 -5.17 -23.38
N PRO A 786 12.74 -4.61 -22.38
CA PRO A 786 14.07 -5.08 -21.96
C PRO A 786 14.06 -6.49 -21.33
N PHE A 787 12.86 -7.06 -21.14
CA PHE A 787 12.64 -8.35 -20.50
C PHE A 787 12.36 -9.49 -21.49
N LEU A 788 12.21 -9.14 -22.78
CA LEU A 788 11.93 -10.08 -23.85
C LEU A 788 12.94 -9.89 -24.97
N LEU A 789 13.52 -11.00 -25.40
CA LEU A 789 14.27 -11.09 -26.63
C LEU A 789 13.47 -11.92 -27.64
N VAL A 790 13.77 -11.77 -28.92
CA VAL A 790 13.23 -12.63 -29.99
C VAL A 790 14.38 -13.43 -30.59
N ALA A 791 14.24 -14.74 -30.62
CA ALA A 791 15.14 -15.62 -31.37
C ALA A 791 14.68 -15.66 -32.82
N ARG A 792 15.47 -15.11 -33.74
CA ARG A 792 15.25 -15.23 -35.17
C ARG A 792 16.11 -16.36 -35.70
N LEU A 793 15.47 -17.37 -36.29
CA LEU A 793 16.16 -18.42 -37.03
C LEU A 793 16.70 -17.82 -38.33
N GLY A 794 17.93 -18.18 -38.70
CA GLY A 794 18.49 -17.88 -40.02
C GLY A 794 17.58 -18.39 -41.16
N ASP A 795 17.74 -17.82 -42.35
CA ASP A 795 16.88 -17.94 -43.55
C ASP A 795 16.50 -19.41 -43.90
N GLU A 796 15.50 -19.95 -43.22
CA GLU A 796 14.85 -21.22 -43.58
C GLU A 796 13.72 -20.91 -44.55
N GLY A 797 13.76 -21.57 -45.71
CA GLY A 797 12.71 -21.49 -46.72
C GLY A 797 11.31 -21.79 -46.15
N PRO A 798 10.24 -21.56 -46.94
CA PRO A 798 8.87 -21.65 -46.45
C PRO A 798 8.60 -22.99 -45.74
N LEU A 799 8.17 -22.89 -44.47
CA LEU A 799 7.77 -24.02 -43.64
C LEU A 799 6.68 -24.81 -44.38
N GLY A 800 6.98 -26.05 -44.79
CA GLY A 800 6.01 -26.94 -45.42
C GLY A 800 4.86 -27.28 -44.46
N SER A 801 3.66 -27.48 -44.99
CA SER A 801 2.41 -27.70 -44.22
C SER A 801 2.34 -29.01 -43.44
N THR A 802 3.32 -29.91 -43.60
CA THR A 802 3.40 -31.18 -42.88
C THR A 802 4.83 -31.36 -42.40
N ASN A 803 5.02 -31.62 -41.10
CA ASN A 803 6.30 -32.06 -40.58
C ASN A 803 6.32 -33.60 -40.64
N PRO A 804 6.88 -34.23 -41.71
CA PRO A 804 6.92 -35.69 -41.85
C PRO A 804 7.66 -36.37 -40.69
N LEU A 805 8.55 -35.65 -40.01
CA LEU A 805 9.26 -36.15 -38.84
C LEU A 805 8.31 -36.40 -37.66
N ALA A 806 7.38 -35.48 -37.36
CA ALA A 806 6.46 -35.64 -36.24
C ALA A 806 5.54 -36.85 -36.42
N ALA A 807 4.97 -37.03 -37.62
CA ALA A 807 4.13 -38.19 -37.93
C ALA A 807 4.93 -39.51 -37.88
N HIS A 808 6.18 -39.50 -38.34
CA HIS A 808 7.07 -40.65 -38.26
C HIS A 808 7.41 -41.02 -36.81
N LEU A 809 7.73 -40.04 -35.97
CA LEU A 809 8.00 -40.24 -34.54
C LEU A 809 6.76 -40.78 -33.81
N GLU A 810 5.56 -40.30 -34.14
CA GLU A 810 4.32 -40.86 -33.58
C GLU A 810 4.11 -42.32 -33.97
N ALA A 811 4.37 -42.69 -35.22
CA ALA A 811 4.27 -44.06 -35.69
C ALA A 811 5.26 -44.98 -34.93
N LEU A 812 6.53 -44.57 -34.84
CA LEU A 812 7.55 -45.31 -34.08
C LEU A 812 7.19 -45.44 -32.59
N ALA A 813 6.60 -44.40 -31.99
CA ALA A 813 6.13 -44.42 -30.61
C ALA A 813 4.92 -45.35 -30.40
N GLY A 814 4.04 -45.48 -31.41
CA GLY A 814 2.95 -46.46 -31.39
C GLY A 814 3.43 -47.90 -31.56
N GLU A 815 4.52 -48.10 -32.30
CA GLU A 815 5.18 -49.40 -32.48
C GLU A 815 6.09 -49.81 -31.31
N GLY A 816 6.34 -48.92 -30.34
CA GLY A 816 7.20 -49.18 -29.19
C GLY A 816 8.70 -49.25 -29.54
N ARG A 817 9.13 -48.57 -30.61
CA ARG A 817 10.52 -48.61 -31.13
C ARG A 817 11.40 -47.53 -30.48
N ASP A 818 11.57 -47.62 -29.17
CA ASP A 818 12.27 -46.61 -28.36
C ASP A 818 13.74 -46.36 -28.78
N ALA A 819 14.44 -47.39 -29.26
CA ALA A 819 15.81 -47.25 -29.75
C ALA A 819 15.88 -46.35 -31.00
N GLU A 820 14.97 -46.56 -31.94
CA GLU A 820 14.93 -45.77 -33.18
C GLU A 820 14.40 -44.36 -32.94
N LEU A 821 13.45 -44.19 -32.01
CA LEU A 821 13.05 -42.87 -31.54
C LEU A 821 14.23 -42.11 -30.96
N ARG A 822 15.05 -42.77 -30.12
CA ARG A 822 16.25 -42.17 -29.56
C ARG A 822 17.26 -41.81 -30.64
N ASP A 823 17.47 -42.65 -31.65
CA ASP A 823 18.38 -42.34 -32.75
C ASP A 823 17.90 -41.16 -33.60
N GLN A 824 16.59 -41.09 -33.91
CA GLN A 824 16.00 -39.98 -34.67
C GLN A 824 16.04 -38.66 -33.89
N LEU A 825 15.61 -38.68 -32.62
CA LEU A 825 15.66 -37.51 -31.74
C LEU A 825 17.12 -37.10 -31.43
N GLY A 826 18.01 -38.09 -31.32
CA GLY A 826 19.45 -37.91 -31.18
C GLY A 826 20.10 -37.31 -32.41
N ALA A 827 19.62 -37.62 -33.62
CA ALA A 827 20.06 -36.97 -34.86
C ALA A 827 19.59 -35.51 -34.91
N THR A 828 18.37 -35.21 -34.44
CA THR A 828 17.90 -33.81 -34.27
C THR A 828 18.77 -33.05 -33.25
N ALA A 829 19.22 -33.71 -32.18
CA ALA A 829 20.18 -33.18 -31.21
C ALA A 829 21.60 -32.98 -31.78
N ALA A 830 22.09 -33.94 -32.57
CA ALA A 830 23.46 -33.96 -33.10
C ALA A 830 23.64 -33.07 -34.34
N THR A 831 22.61 -32.87 -35.16
CA THR A 831 22.68 -31.99 -36.35
C THR A 831 22.90 -30.52 -35.95
N SER A 832 22.43 -30.14 -34.75
CA SER A 832 22.72 -28.85 -34.13
C SER A 832 24.13 -28.81 -33.50
N ALA A 833 24.57 -29.89 -32.84
CA ALA A 833 25.91 -29.94 -32.21
C ALA A 833 27.09 -30.05 -33.21
N ALA A 834 26.91 -30.64 -34.39
CA ALA A 834 27.98 -30.86 -35.37
C ALA A 834 28.31 -29.65 -36.26
N ARG A 835 27.58 -28.53 -36.12
CA ARG A 835 27.79 -27.28 -36.86
C ARG A 835 28.39 -26.15 -36.01
N GLY A 836 28.68 -26.43 -34.73
CA GLY A 836 29.34 -25.51 -33.78
C GLY A 836 30.85 -25.56 -33.80
#